data_AF-A0A396KXF9-F1
#
_entry.id   AF-A0A396KXF9-F1
#
_cell.length_a   1.000
_cell.length_b   1.000
_cell.length_c   1.000
_cell.angle_alpha   90.00
_cell.angle_beta   90.00
_cell.angle_gamma   90.00
#
_symmetry.space_group_name_H-M   'P 1'
#
loop_
_entity.id
_entity.type
_entity.pdbx_description
1 polymer ?
#
loop_
_entity_poly.entity_id
_entity_poly.type
_entity_poly.pdbx_seq_one_letter_code
_entity_poly.pdbx_strand_id
1 'polypeptide(L)'
;MGKRVFISYSHQDSVCAKGIARFLTRQGYDVWIDVDKLVVGQSWANNINEALQTADMMIALISKNSVRRMEVLREISEALDRNEKDENFYVLFVVIGNVHPSWFPDTGDGKVKKIIECLQVIQFIQLDAKGTISIAKMQELIRALNGKMTYTEGIDFRKSNEYIYEAGVPEKVYDNVAENCFYRVHASDLAPSTAFPFALDNQWLPDEIIADDSDMKGQFMHYGFEAECVQQFLETYQMKNLYLALMHTRQIILNRASILNSKSLQKLYFAHEYKEREQNAFAHLLKNGSIIVFLYGDHELTPYVDELPEYSTMRHAVDEWNRLCTEIAMYCIRENWETPVDKHSQELVKQCTTLAFNKETNDMLAECFDFDVVQKKEFLSTLKEIEMSVFLQTHIIGTGRRSDVKGYSRSAFYRNFVVVDKSENHPDPVLNCIFDENKPFHRELKKMIDVYYNSIFTNFFNCAALIPSDIRPEDTFIHQLYLTHGLKEVSPDELEYAFSEFFGNEAILDKIGEIGDNFYLENWSLDRIISYREGMHWREYIELVEYITNRSTYWEVDFSDIENLIELFVESIKECQAKEGTVSKRTPFVPAYTFRICIGSKVLDIVCNRNVRKLKTYKGVLSAKTQNSLSIQFLIGDSTSERNRISESIFLPVKIFDGKTNYIGGNSYLEELSSFLTEQCEFMWIY
;
A
#
# COMPACT_ATOMS: atom_id res chain seq x y z
N MET A 1 9.90 38.15 26.15
CA MET A 1 10.00 36.69 25.95
C MET A 1 8.70 36.23 25.31
N GLY A 2 8.77 35.33 24.33
CA GLY A 2 7.56 34.69 23.79
C GLY A 2 6.89 33.83 24.83
N LYS A 3 5.59 33.55 24.66
CA LYS A 3 4.87 32.59 25.52
C LYS A 3 5.55 31.23 25.45
N ARG A 4 5.70 30.57 26.61
CA ARG A 4 6.24 29.21 26.75
C ARG A 4 5.16 28.19 26.44
N VAL A 5 5.43 27.34 25.45
CA VAL A 5 4.49 26.33 24.96
C VAL A 5 5.07 24.94 25.20
N PHE A 6 4.38 24.12 25.96
CA PHE A 6 4.71 22.71 26.15
C PHE A 6 3.90 21.85 25.16
N ILE A 7 4.55 20.96 24.41
CA ILE A 7 3.87 20.04 23.48
C ILE A 7 3.96 18.62 24.04
N SER A 8 2.81 18.02 24.39
CA SER A 8 2.70 16.60 24.76
C SER A 8 2.16 15.80 23.59
N TYR A 9 2.81 14.67 23.30
CA TYR A 9 2.61 13.87 22.09
C TYR A 9 3.16 12.46 22.28
N SER A 10 2.72 11.51 21.46
CA SER A 10 3.39 10.20 21.36
C SER A 10 4.66 10.31 20.52
N HIS A 11 5.73 9.59 20.86
CA HIS A 11 6.93 9.52 20.02
C HIS A 11 6.64 9.11 18.56
N GLN A 12 5.58 8.32 18.34
CA GLN A 12 5.12 7.95 17.00
C GLN A 12 4.58 9.13 16.18
N ASP A 13 4.12 10.19 16.87
CA ASP A 13 3.65 11.43 16.25
C ASP A 13 4.75 12.52 16.21
N SER A 14 6.01 12.14 16.46
CA SER A 14 7.12 13.08 16.61
C SER A 14 7.37 13.94 15.38
N VAL A 15 7.12 13.44 14.18
CA VAL A 15 7.26 14.21 12.94
C VAL A 15 6.32 15.42 12.94
N CYS A 16 5.04 15.20 13.27
CA CYS A 16 4.04 16.25 13.40
C CYS A 16 4.40 17.20 14.56
N ALA A 17 4.71 16.65 15.73
CA ALA A 17 5.04 17.46 16.91
C ALA A 17 6.26 18.38 16.70
N LYS A 18 7.35 17.85 16.11
CA LYS A 18 8.54 18.63 15.74
C LYS A 18 8.23 19.69 14.69
N GLY A 19 7.37 19.37 13.72
CA GLY A 19 6.97 20.33 12.69
C GLY A 19 6.20 21.51 13.28
N ILE A 20 5.25 21.24 14.18
CA ILE A 20 4.53 22.27 14.95
C ILE A 20 5.51 23.09 15.78
N ALA A 21 6.40 22.42 16.53
CA ALA A 21 7.40 23.10 17.35
C ALA A 21 8.27 24.05 16.53
N ARG A 22 8.85 23.58 15.41
CA ARG A 22 9.67 24.40 14.49
C ARG A 22 8.89 25.59 13.94
N PHE A 23 7.62 25.40 13.61
CA PHE A 23 6.76 26.48 13.12
C PHE A 23 6.52 27.54 14.21
N LEU A 24 6.18 27.12 15.42
CA LEU A 24 5.95 28.02 16.55
C LEU A 24 7.22 28.73 17.04
N THR A 25 8.38 28.08 17.01
CA THR A 25 9.66 28.73 17.31
C THR A 25 9.98 29.83 16.31
N ARG A 26 9.69 29.62 15.01
CA ARG A 26 9.76 30.69 13.98
C ARG A 26 8.73 31.80 14.24
N GLN A 27 7.63 31.45 14.88
CA GLN A 27 6.61 32.29 15.54
C GLN A 27 7.14 33.28 16.58
N GLY A 28 8.32 33.01 17.15
CA GLY A 28 8.81 33.69 18.34
C GLY A 28 8.24 33.14 19.66
N TYR A 29 7.60 31.96 19.65
CA TYR A 29 7.23 31.23 20.87
C TYR A 29 8.43 30.47 21.43
N ASP A 30 8.48 30.29 22.76
CA ASP A 30 9.47 29.44 23.42
C ASP A 30 8.88 28.03 23.58
N VAL A 31 9.22 27.12 22.67
CA VAL A 31 8.60 25.80 22.61
C VAL A 31 9.46 24.77 23.33
N TRP A 32 8.82 23.99 24.18
CA TRP A 32 9.40 22.81 24.82
C TRP A 32 8.80 21.55 24.20
N ILE A 33 9.67 20.68 23.69
CA ILE A 33 9.36 19.33 23.21
C ILE A 33 10.51 18.39 23.62
N ASP A 34 10.17 17.15 23.94
CA ASP A 34 11.07 16.13 24.51
C ASP A 34 12.32 15.79 23.65
N VAL A 35 12.39 16.25 22.39
CA VAL A 35 13.52 15.91 21.49
C VAL A 35 14.66 16.94 21.46
N ASP A 36 14.44 18.18 21.93
CA ASP A 36 15.38 19.29 21.65
C ASP A 36 16.25 19.75 22.85
N LYS A 37 16.13 19.15 24.05
CA LYS A 37 16.92 19.58 25.22
C LYS A 37 17.31 18.44 26.19
N LEU A 38 18.14 17.49 25.76
CA LEU A 38 18.76 16.53 26.68
C LEU A 38 20.29 16.61 26.63
N VAL A 39 20.86 17.13 27.72
CA VAL A 39 22.25 16.90 28.12
C VAL A 39 22.28 15.56 28.87
N VAL A 40 23.20 14.67 28.50
CA VAL A 40 23.36 13.34 29.10
C VAL A 40 23.60 13.48 30.62
N GLY A 41 22.71 12.91 31.45
CA GLY A 41 22.87 12.83 32.91
C GLY A 41 21.75 13.42 33.80
N GLN A 42 20.65 13.94 33.24
CA GLN A 42 19.51 14.47 34.03
C GLN A 42 18.33 13.50 34.12
N SER A 43 17.59 13.54 35.25
CA SER A 43 16.34 12.80 35.48
C SER A 43 15.26 13.24 34.49
N TRP A 44 14.93 12.35 33.54
CA TRP A 44 14.00 12.60 32.43
C TRP A 44 12.60 13.05 32.91
N ALA A 45 12.06 12.43 33.97
CA ALA A 45 10.73 12.75 34.51
C ALA A 45 10.64 14.12 35.21
N ASN A 46 11.74 14.59 35.83
CA ASN A 46 11.73 15.87 36.53
C ASN A 46 11.69 17.06 35.56
N ASN A 47 12.40 16.94 34.43
CA ASN A 47 12.45 17.97 33.40
C ASN A 47 11.09 18.17 32.70
N ILE A 48 10.34 17.09 32.46
CA ILE A 48 9.00 17.14 31.86
C ILE A 48 8.01 17.87 32.78
N ASN A 49 7.96 17.48 34.06
CA ASN A 49 7.07 18.12 35.03
C ASN A 49 7.42 19.61 35.22
N GLU A 50 8.71 19.96 35.28
CA GLU A 50 9.14 21.37 35.37
C GLU A 50 8.75 22.17 34.12
N ALA A 51 8.91 21.59 32.94
CA ALA A 51 8.49 22.22 31.68
C ALA A 51 6.97 22.47 31.66
N LEU A 52 6.16 21.49 32.09
CA LEU A 52 4.71 21.64 32.18
C LEU A 52 4.29 22.71 33.20
N GLN A 53 4.96 22.78 34.36
CA GLN A 53 4.68 23.77 35.41
C GLN A 53 5.10 25.19 35.00
N THR A 54 6.19 25.32 34.25
CA THR A 54 6.68 26.62 33.79
C THR A 54 6.03 27.09 32.50
N ALA A 55 5.38 26.23 31.73
CA ALA A 55 4.71 26.63 30.50
C ALA A 55 3.55 27.61 30.77
N ASP A 56 3.36 28.55 29.85
CA ASP A 56 2.20 29.44 29.82
C ASP A 56 1.02 28.76 29.09
N MET A 57 1.29 27.67 28.35
CA MET A 57 0.29 26.89 27.63
C MET A 57 0.76 25.47 27.34
N MET A 58 -0.19 24.54 27.23
CA MET A 58 0.03 23.21 26.65
C MET A 58 -0.66 23.05 25.30
N ILE A 59 0.04 22.44 24.34
CA ILE A 59 -0.57 21.79 23.17
C ILE A 59 -0.58 20.29 23.43
N ALA A 60 -1.78 19.71 23.48
CA ALA A 60 -1.97 18.27 23.61
C ALA A 60 -2.26 17.66 22.23
N LEU A 61 -1.31 16.90 21.69
CA LEU A 61 -1.49 16.16 20.43
C LEU A 61 -2.25 14.86 20.69
N ILE A 62 -3.50 14.81 20.23
CA ILE A 62 -4.40 13.67 20.39
C ILE A 62 -4.41 12.86 19.10
N SER A 63 -4.07 11.58 19.19
CA SER A 63 -4.06 10.63 18.08
C SER A 63 -4.34 9.24 18.63
N LYS A 64 -4.56 8.25 17.76
CA LYS A 64 -4.62 6.83 18.16
C LYS A 64 -3.39 6.40 18.96
N ASN A 65 -2.22 6.97 18.65
CA ASN A 65 -0.95 6.63 19.26
C ASN A 65 -0.78 7.28 20.64
N SER A 66 -1.27 8.51 20.82
CA SER A 66 -1.07 9.26 22.07
C SER A 66 -2.09 8.88 23.14
N VAL A 67 -3.34 8.58 22.76
CA VAL A 67 -4.39 8.22 23.73
C VAL A 67 -4.22 6.83 24.32
N ARG A 68 -3.33 5.99 23.77
CA ARG A 68 -2.93 4.69 24.33
C ARG A 68 -1.73 4.79 25.30
N ARG A 69 -1.10 5.96 25.44
CA ARG A 69 0.11 6.16 26.28
C ARG A 69 -0.25 6.76 27.63
N MET A 70 0.00 6.00 28.69
CA MET A 70 -0.33 6.40 30.07
C MET A 70 0.38 7.67 30.51
N GLU A 71 1.63 7.86 30.07
CA GLU A 71 2.42 9.06 30.37
C GLU A 71 1.81 10.31 29.76
N VAL A 72 1.41 10.24 28.48
CA VAL A 72 0.76 11.34 27.76
C VAL A 72 -0.59 11.68 28.40
N LEU A 73 -1.40 10.66 28.71
CA LEU A 73 -2.68 10.86 29.41
C LEU A 73 -2.51 11.49 30.79
N ARG A 74 -1.45 11.12 31.54
CA ARG A 74 -1.12 11.73 32.83
C ARG A 74 -0.81 13.21 32.68
N GLU A 75 0.04 13.57 31.72
CA GLU A 75 0.40 14.98 31.45
C GLU A 75 -0.81 15.83 31.06
N ILE A 76 -1.67 15.30 30.18
CA ILE A 76 -2.90 15.99 29.76
C ILE A 76 -3.84 16.18 30.97
N SER A 77 -4.01 15.16 31.81
CA SER A 77 -4.84 15.27 33.01
C SER A 77 -4.32 16.34 33.97
N GLU A 78 -3.00 16.37 34.23
CA GLU A 78 -2.37 17.37 35.11
C GLU A 78 -2.53 18.80 34.55
N ALA A 79 -2.42 18.96 33.24
CA ALA A 79 -2.62 20.25 32.58
C ALA A 79 -4.08 20.72 32.62
N LEU A 80 -5.04 19.82 32.43
CA LEU A 80 -6.47 20.15 32.57
C LEU A 80 -6.81 20.58 34.00
N ASP A 81 -6.26 19.90 35.01
CA ASP A 81 -6.43 20.28 36.42
C ASP A 81 -5.81 21.65 36.73
N ARG A 82 -4.74 22.04 36.03
CA ARG A 82 -4.13 23.38 36.14
C ARG A 82 -4.98 24.43 35.42
N ASN A 83 -5.47 24.15 34.22
CA ASN A 83 -6.32 25.03 33.43
C ASN A 83 -7.60 25.45 34.18
N GLU A 84 -8.14 24.57 35.03
CA GLU A 84 -9.28 24.90 35.91
C GLU A 84 -8.93 25.88 37.04
N LYS A 85 -7.65 26.02 37.40
CA LYS A 85 -7.17 26.80 38.56
C LYS A 85 -6.43 28.08 38.18
N ASP A 86 -5.79 28.11 37.01
CA ASP A 86 -4.93 29.18 36.53
C ASP A 86 -5.49 29.76 35.23
N GLU A 87 -6.16 30.92 35.30
CA GLU A 87 -6.77 31.60 34.15
C GLU A 87 -5.76 32.03 33.07
N ASN A 88 -4.46 32.05 33.39
CA ASN A 88 -3.42 32.40 32.43
C ASN A 88 -2.82 31.18 31.71
N PHE A 89 -3.15 29.97 32.17
CA PHE A 89 -2.74 28.72 31.53
C PHE A 89 -3.91 28.14 30.75
N TYR A 90 -3.63 27.60 29.57
CA TYR A 90 -4.66 26.99 28.74
C TYR A 90 -4.13 25.75 28.02
N VAL A 91 -5.04 24.82 27.76
CA VAL A 91 -4.77 23.58 27.02
C VAL A 91 -5.42 23.69 25.65
N LEU A 92 -4.62 23.54 24.60
CA LEU A 92 -5.07 23.48 23.21
C LEU A 92 -4.95 22.06 22.71
N PHE A 93 -6.06 21.46 22.32
CA PHE A 93 -6.06 20.15 21.66
C PHE A 93 -5.77 20.30 20.17
N VAL A 94 -4.82 19.51 19.69
CA VAL A 94 -4.58 19.29 18.25
C VAL A 94 -4.82 17.81 18.00
N VAL A 95 -5.85 17.50 17.23
CA VAL A 95 -6.28 16.13 16.96
C VAL A 95 -5.76 15.69 15.59
N ILE A 96 -5.05 14.57 15.52
CA ILE A 96 -4.60 13.95 14.27
C ILE A 96 -5.66 12.94 13.84
N GLY A 97 -6.28 13.19 12.69
CA GLY A 97 -7.35 12.33 12.18
C GLY A 97 -8.63 12.41 13.01
N ASN A 98 -9.42 11.35 13.01
CA ASN A 98 -10.54 11.16 13.93
C ASN A 98 -10.07 10.50 15.23
N VAL A 99 -10.86 10.64 16.29
CA VAL A 99 -10.58 10.03 17.60
C VAL A 99 -11.78 9.23 18.04
N HIS A 100 -11.55 8.00 18.49
CA HIS A 100 -12.60 7.12 18.98
C HIS A 100 -12.43 6.83 20.49
N PRO A 101 -13.50 6.81 21.30
CA PRO A 101 -13.39 6.59 22.75
C PRO A 101 -12.80 5.23 23.12
N SER A 102 -12.98 4.20 22.27
CA SER A 102 -12.42 2.86 22.52
C SER A 102 -10.90 2.80 22.50
N TRP A 103 -10.22 3.84 22.00
CA TRP A 103 -8.76 3.86 21.98
C TRP A 103 -8.16 4.20 23.34
N PHE A 104 -8.95 4.80 24.22
CA PHE A 104 -8.50 5.20 25.54
C PHE A 104 -8.54 3.98 26.48
N PRO A 105 -7.47 3.73 27.26
CA PRO A 105 -7.46 2.66 28.24
C PRO A 105 -8.44 2.97 29.39
N ASP A 106 -9.09 1.94 29.92
CA ASP A 106 -9.85 2.08 31.17
C ASP A 106 -8.89 2.03 32.37
N THR A 107 -8.65 3.19 32.98
CA THR A 107 -7.73 3.34 34.11
C THR A 107 -8.44 3.21 35.46
N GLY A 108 -9.78 3.15 35.50
CA GLY A 108 -10.58 3.11 36.73
C GLY A 108 -10.50 4.35 37.63
N ASP A 109 -9.57 5.28 37.39
CA ASP A 109 -9.32 6.48 38.21
C ASP A 109 -10.06 7.74 37.73
N GLY A 110 -10.85 7.62 36.66
CA GLY A 110 -11.70 8.69 36.12
C GLY A 110 -10.96 9.77 35.32
N LYS A 111 -9.62 9.79 35.32
CA LYS A 111 -8.82 10.81 34.61
C LYS A 111 -9.05 10.76 33.10
N VAL A 112 -9.02 9.57 32.53
CA VAL A 112 -9.29 9.34 31.10
C VAL A 112 -10.69 9.82 30.73
N LYS A 113 -11.68 9.55 31.58
CA LYS A 113 -13.05 10.01 31.35
C LYS A 113 -13.14 11.54 31.29
N LYS A 114 -12.44 12.25 32.19
CA LYS A 114 -12.34 13.71 32.17
C LYS A 114 -11.73 14.23 30.87
N ILE A 115 -10.68 13.58 30.34
CA ILE A 115 -10.07 13.95 29.05
C ILE A 115 -11.08 13.79 27.90
N ILE A 116 -11.79 12.66 27.85
CA ILE A 116 -12.82 12.39 26.82
C ILE A 116 -13.94 13.43 26.91
N GLU A 117 -14.46 13.71 28.11
CA GLU A 117 -15.48 14.74 28.34
C GLU A 117 -14.98 16.13 27.89
N CYS A 118 -13.72 16.47 28.19
CA CYS A 118 -13.10 17.70 27.72
C CYS A 118 -13.02 17.74 26.18
N LEU A 119 -12.64 16.66 25.50
CA LEU A 119 -12.57 16.62 24.03
C LEU A 119 -13.94 16.77 23.34
N GLN A 120 -15.03 16.45 24.03
CA GLN A 120 -16.40 16.65 23.51
C GLN A 120 -16.85 18.11 23.57
N VAL A 121 -16.34 18.86 24.56
CA VAL A 121 -16.82 20.21 24.90
C VAL A 121 -15.82 21.29 24.43
N ILE A 122 -14.53 21.00 24.55
CA ILE A 122 -13.42 21.89 24.20
C ILE A 122 -13.15 21.77 22.72
N GLN A 123 -12.94 22.93 22.11
CA GLN A 123 -12.71 23.05 20.68
C GLN A 123 -11.25 22.73 20.38
N PHE A 124 -11.01 22.07 19.26
CA PHE A 124 -9.70 21.54 18.89
C PHE A 124 -9.38 21.85 17.42
N ILE A 125 -8.09 21.76 17.09
CA ILE A 125 -7.63 21.86 15.70
C ILE A 125 -7.50 20.44 15.18
N GLN A 126 -8.32 20.07 14.19
CA GLN A 126 -8.21 18.78 13.51
C GLN A 126 -7.21 18.88 12.35
N LEU A 127 -6.21 18.01 12.37
CA LEU A 127 -5.32 17.69 11.27
C LEU A 127 -5.85 16.44 10.54
N ASP A 128 -5.33 16.17 9.34
CA ASP A 128 -5.59 14.92 8.64
C ASP A 128 -5.00 13.71 9.40
N ALA A 129 -5.32 12.48 8.98
CA ALA A 129 -4.89 11.28 9.70
C ALA A 129 -3.37 11.01 9.63
N LYS A 130 -2.64 11.67 8.72
CA LYS A 130 -1.17 11.63 8.66
C LYS A 130 -0.50 12.74 9.49
N GLY A 131 -1.28 13.65 10.07
CA GLY A 131 -0.76 14.78 10.83
C GLY A 131 -0.04 15.81 9.94
N THR A 132 -0.48 15.98 8.69
CA THR A 132 0.18 16.90 7.75
C THR A 132 0.01 18.36 8.19
N ILE A 133 1.13 19.08 8.19
CA ILE A 133 1.18 20.49 8.58
C ILE A 133 0.96 21.37 7.33
N SER A 134 -0.25 21.91 7.18
CA SER A 134 -0.57 22.89 6.14
C SER A 134 -0.49 24.33 6.64
N ILE A 135 -0.28 25.29 5.72
CA ILE A 135 -0.26 26.72 6.06
C ILE A 135 -1.57 27.15 6.71
N ALA A 136 -2.71 26.68 6.20
CA ALA A 136 -4.03 26.99 6.74
C ALA A 136 -4.16 26.51 8.20
N LYS A 137 -3.80 25.25 8.49
CA LYS A 137 -3.88 24.68 9.85
C LYS A 137 -2.90 25.35 10.82
N MET A 138 -1.72 25.73 10.35
CA MET A 138 -0.77 26.48 11.18
C MET A 138 -1.23 27.92 11.46
N GLN A 139 -1.96 28.55 10.53
CA GLN A 139 -2.60 29.84 10.80
C GLN A 139 -3.76 29.71 11.81
N GLU A 140 -4.57 28.65 11.73
CA GLU A 140 -5.57 28.32 12.75
C GLU A 140 -4.92 28.13 14.12
N LEU A 141 -3.81 27.39 14.18
CA LEU A 141 -3.01 27.23 15.39
C LEU A 141 -2.59 28.57 15.98
N ILE A 142 -1.98 29.47 15.20
CA ILE A 142 -1.56 30.78 15.70
C ILE A 142 -2.74 31.63 16.18
N ARG A 143 -3.90 31.55 15.51
CA ARG A 143 -5.12 32.23 15.93
C ARG A 143 -5.62 31.72 17.28
N ALA A 144 -5.63 30.40 17.46
CA ALA A 144 -5.98 29.76 18.73
C ALA A 144 -5.01 30.15 19.86
N LEU A 145 -3.69 30.11 19.61
CA LEU A 145 -2.67 30.50 20.60
C LEU A 145 -2.79 31.96 21.05
N ASN A 146 -3.30 32.84 20.19
CA ASN A 146 -3.49 34.27 20.45
C ASN A 146 -4.90 34.63 20.98
N GLY A 147 -5.78 33.64 21.22
CA GLY A 147 -7.13 33.89 21.73
C GLY A 147 -8.10 34.51 20.72
N LYS A 148 -7.75 34.57 19.42
CA LYS A 148 -8.65 35.01 18.34
C LYS A 148 -9.31 33.79 17.72
N MET A 149 -10.40 33.33 18.31
CA MET A 149 -10.97 32.03 17.94
C MET A 149 -11.84 32.07 16.67
N THR A 150 -11.60 31.11 15.78
CA THR A 150 -12.56 30.60 14.79
C THR A 150 -12.35 29.09 14.76
N TYR A 151 -13.42 28.33 14.91
CA TYR A 151 -13.36 27.04 15.58
C TYR A 151 -13.99 25.88 14.77
N THR A 152 -13.69 24.64 15.18
CA THR A 152 -14.43 23.42 14.79
C THR A 152 -15.40 23.03 15.91
N GLU A 153 -16.62 22.58 15.57
CA GLU A 153 -17.57 21.98 16.53
C GLU A 153 -16.90 20.80 17.29
N GLY A 154 -17.25 20.59 18.57
CA GLY A 154 -16.66 19.54 19.41
C GLY A 154 -16.71 18.14 18.78
N ILE A 155 -15.88 17.19 19.26
CA ILE A 155 -15.81 15.86 18.65
C ILE A 155 -17.16 15.16 18.79
N ASP A 156 -17.92 15.04 17.71
CA ASP A 156 -19.04 14.12 17.63
C ASP A 156 -18.49 12.70 17.46
N PHE A 157 -18.34 11.98 18.57
CA PHE A 157 -18.00 10.57 18.58
C PHE A 157 -19.06 9.67 17.89
N ARG A 158 -20.15 10.24 17.35
CA ARG A 158 -21.17 9.55 16.55
C ARG A 158 -20.96 9.66 15.03
N LYS A 159 -19.92 10.36 14.53
CA LYS A 159 -19.58 10.33 13.09
C LYS A 159 -19.59 8.88 12.61
N SER A 160 -20.16 8.63 11.43
CA SER A 160 -20.51 7.28 10.98
C SER A 160 -19.32 6.32 11.10
N ASN A 161 -19.45 5.32 11.99
CA ASN A 161 -18.52 4.20 12.15
C ASN A 161 -18.41 3.29 10.91
N GLU A 162 -18.86 3.74 9.73
CA GLU A 162 -18.84 2.96 8.52
C GLU A 162 -17.44 2.94 7.89
N TYR A 163 -16.62 4.00 8.03
CA TYR A 163 -15.26 4.00 7.46
C TYR A 163 -14.31 3.12 8.27
N ILE A 164 -13.72 2.12 7.61
CA ILE A 164 -12.93 1.08 8.28
C ILE A 164 -11.63 1.59 8.93
N TYR A 165 -11.06 2.71 8.45
CA TYR A 165 -9.92 3.34 9.10
C TYR A 165 -10.38 4.45 10.03
N GLU A 166 -10.53 4.09 11.31
CA GLU A 166 -11.11 4.95 12.36
C GLU A 166 -10.39 6.31 12.54
N ALA A 167 -9.14 6.46 12.10
CA ALA A 167 -8.41 7.72 12.15
C ALA A 167 -8.58 8.59 10.89
N GLY A 168 -9.04 8.06 9.75
CA GLY A 168 -9.28 8.85 8.54
C GLY A 168 -10.46 9.81 8.68
N VAL A 169 -10.43 10.94 7.96
CA VAL A 169 -11.48 11.99 8.04
C VAL A 169 -12.05 12.32 6.66
N PRO A 170 -12.68 11.34 5.97
CA PRO A 170 -13.22 11.57 4.64
C PRO A 170 -14.36 12.61 4.65
N GLU A 171 -14.40 13.46 3.62
CA GLU A 171 -15.40 14.52 3.47
C GLU A 171 -16.64 13.97 2.76
N LYS A 172 -17.83 14.12 3.36
CA LYS A 172 -19.08 13.75 2.69
C LYS A 172 -19.52 14.85 1.72
N VAL A 173 -19.77 14.48 0.47
CA VAL A 173 -20.11 15.40 -0.61
C VAL A 173 -21.38 14.95 -1.31
N TYR A 174 -22.29 15.89 -1.57
CA TYR A 174 -23.49 15.62 -2.35
C TYR A 174 -23.17 15.73 -3.84
N ASP A 175 -23.47 14.66 -4.59
CA ASP A 175 -23.44 14.64 -6.04
C ASP A 175 -24.83 14.96 -6.58
N ASN A 176 -24.92 16.09 -7.29
CA ASN A 176 -26.18 16.54 -7.88
C ASN A 176 -26.65 15.63 -9.03
N VAL A 177 -25.74 14.94 -9.73
CA VAL A 177 -26.08 14.11 -10.88
C VAL A 177 -26.62 12.76 -10.42
N ALA A 178 -25.97 12.15 -9.43
CA ALA A 178 -26.43 10.90 -8.83
C ALA A 178 -27.60 11.09 -7.84
N GLU A 179 -27.95 12.33 -7.49
CA GLU A 179 -28.86 12.69 -6.40
C GLU A 179 -28.53 12.01 -5.05
N ASN A 180 -27.27 11.63 -4.84
CA ASN A 180 -26.78 10.91 -3.67
C ASN A 180 -25.44 11.48 -3.18
N CYS A 181 -24.96 11.03 -2.01
CA CYS A 181 -23.65 11.41 -1.51
C CYS A 181 -22.56 10.40 -1.88
N PHE A 182 -21.32 10.88 -1.99
CA PHE A 182 -20.11 10.05 -1.88
C PHE A 182 -19.14 10.69 -0.90
N TYR A 183 -18.08 9.99 -0.53
CA TYR A 183 -17.05 10.47 0.38
C TYR A 183 -15.75 10.74 -0.37
N ARG A 184 -15.22 11.96 -0.27
CA ARG A 184 -13.87 12.29 -0.74
C ARG A 184 -12.85 11.84 0.30
N VAL A 185 -11.96 10.98 -0.14
CA VAL A 185 -10.81 10.50 0.62
C VAL A 185 -9.57 11.20 0.06
N HIS A 186 -8.74 11.76 0.94
CA HIS A 186 -7.40 12.21 0.58
C HIS A 186 -6.39 11.11 0.88
N ALA A 187 -5.21 11.15 0.26
CA ALA A 187 -4.12 10.22 0.56
C ALA A 187 -3.78 10.19 2.07
N SER A 188 -4.02 11.29 2.79
CA SER A 188 -3.85 11.42 4.22
C SER A 188 -4.93 10.73 5.08
N ASP A 189 -6.06 10.36 4.50
CA ASP A 189 -7.17 9.66 5.18
C ASP A 189 -7.08 8.13 5.04
N LEU A 190 -6.07 7.64 4.31
CA LEU A 190 -5.84 6.22 4.09
C LEU A 190 -5.12 5.59 5.28
N ALA A 191 -5.51 4.35 5.60
CA ALA A 191 -4.77 3.51 6.53
C ALA A 191 -3.33 3.24 6.04
N PRO A 192 -2.35 3.05 6.95
CA PRO A 192 -0.99 2.64 6.56
C PRO A 192 -0.94 1.33 5.77
N SER A 193 -1.84 0.37 6.05
CA SER A 193 -1.96 -0.89 5.30
C SER A 193 -2.76 -0.78 4.01
N THR A 194 -3.20 0.41 3.60
CA THR A 194 -3.92 0.56 2.32
C THR A 194 -3.04 0.09 1.18
N ALA A 195 -3.60 -0.64 0.22
CA ALA A 195 -2.84 -1.13 -0.92
C ALA A 195 -3.49 -0.87 -2.28
N PHE A 196 -2.66 -0.85 -3.31
CA PHE A 196 -3.07 -0.80 -4.72
C PHE A 196 -2.80 -2.17 -5.36
N PRO A 197 -3.83 -2.97 -5.66
CA PRO A 197 -3.73 -4.30 -6.28
C PRO A 197 -3.45 -4.23 -7.77
N PHE A 198 -2.21 -4.51 -8.17
CA PHE A 198 -1.76 -4.43 -9.57
C PHE A 198 -2.53 -5.41 -10.46
N ALA A 199 -2.82 -6.62 -9.95
CA ALA A 199 -3.61 -7.64 -10.63
C ALA A 199 -5.01 -7.18 -11.07
N LEU A 200 -5.56 -6.15 -10.42
CA LEU A 200 -6.92 -5.66 -10.68
C LEU A 200 -6.96 -4.51 -11.69
N ASP A 201 -5.81 -4.08 -12.21
CA ASP A 201 -5.79 -3.20 -13.38
C ASP A 201 -6.32 -3.95 -14.62
N ASN A 202 -7.24 -3.34 -15.37
CA ASN A 202 -7.86 -3.98 -16.54
C ASN A 202 -6.93 -4.15 -17.74
N GLN A 203 -5.69 -3.68 -17.64
CA GLN A 203 -4.64 -3.91 -18.63
C GLN A 203 -3.58 -4.88 -18.10
N TRP A 204 -3.63 -5.32 -16.85
CA TRP A 204 -2.63 -6.24 -16.30
C TRP A 204 -2.62 -7.56 -17.08
N LEU A 205 -1.43 -7.96 -17.56
CA LEU A 205 -1.23 -9.21 -18.28
C LEU A 205 -0.40 -10.18 -17.42
N PRO A 206 -1.02 -11.22 -16.84
CA PRO A 206 -0.30 -12.30 -16.14
C PRO A 206 0.65 -13.06 -17.07
N ASP A 207 1.83 -13.40 -16.57
CA ASP A 207 2.87 -14.11 -17.36
C ASP A 207 2.37 -15.49 -17.84
N GLU A 208 1.50 -16.15 -17.08
CA GLU A 208 0.92 -17.47 -17.42
C GLU A 208 0.14 -17.47 -18.73
N ILE A 209 -0.37 -16.33 -19.17
CA ILE A 209 -1.15 -16.24 -20.41
C ILE A 209 -0.23 -16.31 -21.63
N ILE A 210 0.97 -15.74 -21.53
CA ILE A 210 1.92 -15.60 -22.64
C ILE A 210 3.17 -16.48 -22.53
N ALA A 211 3.29 -17.24 -21.44
CA ALA A 211 4.36 -18.21 -21.21
C ALA A 211 4.45 -19.22 -22.37
N ASP A 212 5.67 -19.66 -22.67
CA ASP A 212 5.93 -20.52 -23.83
C ASP A 212 5.25 -21.90 -23.71
N ASP A 213 5.01 -22.38 -22.49
CA ASP A 213 4.28 -23.63 -22.20
C ASP A 213 2.76 -23.43 -22.04
N SER A 214 2.24 -22.22 -22.27
CA SER A 214 0.82 -21.91 -22.06
C SER A 214 -0.05 -22.28 -23.25
N ASP A 215 -1.07 -23.11 -23.01
CA ASP A 215 -2.11 -23.44 -23.99
C ASP A 215 -2.98 -22.23 -24.38
N MET A 216 -2.96 -21.15 -23.58
CA MET A 216 -3.71 -19.92 -23.87
C MET A 216 -2.98 -19.00 -24.85
N LYS A 217 -1.65 -19.09 -24.94
CA LYS A 217 -0.79 -18.17 -25.70
C LYS A 217 -1.27 -17.98 -27.14
N GLY A 218 -1.58 -19.07 -27.83
CA GLY A 218 -2.03 -19.01 -29.23
C GLY A 218 -3.33 -18.22 -29.43
N GLN A 219 -4.32 -18.43 -28.55
CA GLN A 219 -5.58 -17.68 -28.62
C GLN A 219 -5.39 -16.22 -28.21
N PHE A 220 -4.57 -15.97 -27.18
CA PHE A 220 -4.21 -14.61 -26.77
C PHE A 220 -3.52 -13.82 -27.88
N MET A 221 -2.57 -14.40 -28.61
CA MET A 221 -1.89 -13.70 -29.70
C MET A 221 -2.86 -13.27 -30.83
N HIS A 222 -4.00 -13.94 -30.99
CA HIS A 222 -4.98 -13.61 -32.03
C HIS A 222 -6.13 -12.72 -31.55
N TYR A 223 -6.66 -12.99 -30.35
CA TYR A 223 -7.86 -12.33 -29.82
C TYR A 223 -7.59 -11.51 -28.54
N GLY A 224 -6.37 -11.52 -28.02
CA GLY A 224 -6.00 -10.85 -26.77
C GLY A 224 -6.89 -11.24 -25.60
N PHE A 225 -7.33 -10.23 -24.84
CA PHE A 225 -8.27 -10.40 -23.72
C PHE A 225 -9.69 -10.79 -24.14
N GLU A 226 -10.02 -10.84 -25.44
CA GLU A 226 -11.31 -11.36 -25.89
C GLU A 226 -11.35 -12.88 -26.02
N ALA A 227 -10.20 -13.56 -26.03
CA ALA A 227 -10.15 -15.02 -26.04
C ALA A 227 -10.88 -15.60 -24.81
N GLU A 228 -11.74 -16.60 -25.04
CA GLU A 228 -12.57 -17.20 -23.99
C GLU A 228 -11.72 -17.84 -22.88
N CYS A 229 -10.68 -18.61 -23.23
CA CYS A 229 -9.79 -19.23 -22.25
C CYS A 229 -9.03 -18.19 -21.40
N VAL A 230 -8.62 -17.08 -22.03
CA VAL A 230 -7.95 -15.96 -21.38
C VAL A 230 -8.90 -15.28 -20.39
N GLN A 231 -10.15 -15.05 -20.78
CA GLN A 231 -11.15 -14.46 -19.88
C GLN A 231 -11.46 -15.34 -18.68
N GLN A 232 -11.65 -16.64 -18.89
CA GLN A 232 -11.89 -17.59 -17.79
C GLN A 232 -10.72 -17.62 -16.79
N PHE A 233 -9.48 -17.56 -17.30
CA PHE A 233 -8.30 -17.46 -16.46
C PHE A 233 -8.24 -16.13 -15.70
N LEU A 234 -8.41 -15.00 -16.41
CA LEU A 234 -8.37 -13.67 -15.81
C LEU A 234 -9.46 -13.49 -14.73
N GLU A 235 -10.65 -14.07 -14.94
CA GLU A 235 -11.71 -14.03 -13.94
C GLU A 235 -11.26 -14.66 -12.62
N THR A 236 -10.71 -15.87 -12.69
CA THR A 236 -10.19 -16.57 -11.51
C THR A 236 -9.00 -15.82 -10.89
N TYR A 237 -8.08 -15.35 -11.72
CA TYR A 237 -6.88 -14.62 -11.32
C TYR A 237 -7.20 -13.32 -10.57
N GLN A 238 -8.11 -12.51 -11.11
CA GLN A 238 -8.50 -11.23 -10.53
C GLN A 238 -9.28 -11.44 -9.24
N MET A 239 -10.25 -12.36 -9.20
CA MET A 239 -11.00 -12.63 -7.97
C MET A 239 -10.10 -13.13 -6.84
N LYS A 240 -9.14 -14.00 -7.16
CA LYS A 240 -8.12 -14.47 -6.22
C LYS A 240 -7.32 -13.30 -5.62
N ASN A 241 -6.82 -12.40 -6.46
CA ASN A 241 -6.05 -11.25 -6.01
C ASN A 241 -6.90 -10.22 -5.26
N LEU A 242 -8.19 -10.06 -5.61
CA LEU A 242 -9.13 -9.24 -4.83
C LEU A 242 -9.30 -9.80 -3.41
N TYR A 243 -9.46 -11.11 -3.27
CA TYR A 243 -9.63 -11.76 -1.97
C TYR A 243 -8.39 -11.62 -1.11
N LEU A 244 -7.21 -11.88 -1.67
CA LEU A 244 -5.93 -11.67 -0.98
C LEU A 244 -5.77 -10.23 -0.51
N ALA A 245 -6.06 -9.26 -1.38
CA ALA A 245 -5.97 -7.85 -1.05
C ALA A 245 -6.88 -7.51 0.15
N LEU A 246 -8.15 -7.97 0.12
CA LEU A 246 -9.11 -7.74 1.20
C LEU A 246 -8.82 -8.55 2.46
N MET A 247 -8.09 -9.65 2.43
CA MET A 247 -7.70 -10.36 3.65
C MET A 247 -6.55 -9.66 4.38
N HIS A 248 -5.62 -9.05 3.63
CA HIS A 248 -4.34 -8.56 4.15
C HIS A 248 -4.21 -7.04 4.30
N THR A 249 -5.26 -6.28 3.99
CA THR A 249 -5.20 -4.81 4.03
C THR A 249 -6.45 -4.23 4.67
N ARG A 250 -6.35 -3.08 5.33
CA ARG A 250 -7.58 -2.36 5.75
C ARG A 250 -8.38 -1.91 4.54
N GLN A 251 -7.68 -1.42 3.51
CA GLN A 251 -8.32 -0.76 2.38
C GLN A 251 -7.59 -1.11 1.09
N ILE A 252 -8.33 -1.23 0.00
CA ILE A 252 -7.77 -1.35 -1.33
C ILE A 252 -8.28 -0.21 -2.20
N ILE A 253 -7.42 0.26 -3.11
CA ILE A 253 -7.78 1.29 -4.08
C ILE A 253 -8.02 0.61 -5.43
N LEU A 254 -9.23 0.76 -5.98
CA LEU A 254 -9.59 0.23 -7.29
C LEU A 254 -9.91 1.35 -8.26
N ASN A 255 -9.25 1.36 -9.40
CA ASN A 255 -9.56 2.29 -10.48
C ASN A 255 -10.98 2.05 -11.00
N ARG A 256 -11.77 3.12 -11.14
CA ARG A 256 -13.11 3.04 -11.74
C ARG A 256 -13.08 2.41 -13.13
N ALA A 257 -12.06 2.73 -13.94
CA ALA A 257 -11.87 2.10 -15.25
C ALA A 257 -11.68 0.58 -15.14
N SER A 258 -11.01 0.09 -14.09
CA SER A 258 -10.91 -1.35 -13.84
C SER A 258 -12.26 -1.97 -13.50
N ILE A 259 -13.01 -1.33 -12.60
CA ILE A 259 -14.34 -1.81 -12.18
C ILE A 259 -15.30 -1.90 -13.38
N LEU A 260 -15.21 -0.93 -14.30
CA LEU A 260 -16.08 -0.84 -15.47
C LEU A 260 -15.63 -1.72 -16.64
N ASN A 261 -14.38 -2.18 -16.71
CA ASN A 261 -13.86 -2.92 -17.86
C ASN A 261 -13.42 -4.36 -17.56
N SER A 262 -13.23 -4.73 -16.30
CA SER A 262 -12.91 -6.11 -15.90
C SER A 262 -14.19 -6.93 -15.74
N LYS A 263 -14.37 -7.97 -16.56
CA LYS A 263 -15.53 -8.88 -16.48
C LYS A 263 -15.73 -9.49 -15.09
N SER A 264 -14.63 -9.81 -14.41
CA SER A 264 -14.63 -10.33 -13.03
C SER A 264 -15.28 -9.37 -12.04
N LEU A 265 -14.89 -8.09 -12.08
CA LEU A 265 -15.40 -7.04 -11.19
C LEU A 265 -16.83 -6.64 -11.56
N GLN A 266 -17.15 -6.61 -12.85
CA GLN A 266 -18.51 -6.41 -13.35
C GLN A 266 -19.50 -7.39 -12.70
N LYS A 267 -19.17 -8.69 -12.65
CA LYS A 267 -20.05 -9.71 -12.03
C LYS A 267 -20.41 -9.41 -10.57
N LEU A 268 -19.62 -8.62 -9.85
CA LEU A 268 -19.89 -8.24 -8.46
C LEU A 268 -21.01 -7.21 -8.30
N TYR A 269 -21.45 -6.56 -9.38
CA TYR A 269 -22.57 -5.61 -9.33
C TYR A 269 -23.64 -5.81 -10.42
N PHE A 270 -23.43 -6.74 -11.35
CA PHE A 270 -24.41 -7.09 -12.38
C PHE A 270 -25.54 -7.99 -11.87
N ALA A 271 -26.78 -7.56 -12.06
CA ALA A 271 -27.98 -8.18 -11.48
C ALA A 271 -28.45 -9.52 -12.10
N HIS A 272 -27.83 -10.04 -13.18
CA HIS A 272 -28.48 -11.09 -13.99
C HIS A 272 -27.94 -12.53 -13.83
N GLU A 273 -26.76 -12.79 -13.23
CA GLU A 273 -26.21 -14.17 -13.24
C GLU A 273 -25.55 -14.71 -11.96
N TYR A 274 -25.46 -14.00 -10.82
CA TYR A 274 -24.85 -14.57 -9.59
C TYR A 274 -25.55 -14.19 -8.28
N LYS A 275 -25.21 -14.95 -7.23
CA LYS A 275 -25.82 -14.96 -5.88
C LYS A 275 -25.89 -13.53 -5.30
N GLU A 276 -27.10 -13.05 -5.03
CA GLU A 276 -27.43 -11.78 -4.32
C GLU A 276 -26.49 -11.46 -3.14
N ARG A 277 -25.98 -12.49 -2.47
CA ARG A 277 -24.97 -12.38 -1.40
C ARG A 277 -23.66 -11.70 -1.81
N GLU A 278 -23.07 -12.02 -2.96
CA GLU A 278 -21.78 -11.43 -3.38
C GLU A 278 -21.93 -9.98 -3.80
N GLN A 279 -23.06 -9.62 -4.41
CA GLN A 279 -23.41 -8.23 -4.74
C GLN A 279 -23.57 -7.40 -3.48
N ASN A 280 -24.31 -7.91 -2.50
CA ASN A 280 -24.46 -7.25 -1.20
C ASN A 280 -23.11 -7.12 -0.47
N ALA A 281 -22.24 -8.13 -0.57
CA ALA A 281 -20.89 -8.07 -0.02
C ALA A 281 -20.04 -7.00 -0.69
N PHE A 282 -20.04 -6.93 -2.03
CA PHE A 282 -19.30 -5.90 -2.77
C PHE A 282 -19.82 -4.49 -2.48
N ALA A 283 -21.13 -4.29 -2.47
CA ALA A 283 -21.76 -3.03 -2.09
C ALA A 283 -21.40 -2.63 -0.64
N HIS A 284 -21.36 -3.59 0.29
CA HIS A 284 -20.92 -3.35 1.67
C HIS A 284 -19.46 -2.90 1.74
N LEU A 285 -18.55 -3.55 1.00
CA LEU A 285 -17.13 -3.20 0.96
C LEU A 285 -16.88 -1.80 0.37
N LEU A 286 -17.67 -1.39 -0.62
CA LEU A 286 -17.65 -0.03 -1.18
C LEU A 286 -18.23 0.98 -0.18
N LYS A 287 -19.31 0.62 0.50
CA LYS A 287 -20.01 1.48 1.47
C LYS A 287 -19.24 1.67 2.78
N ASN A 288 -18.38 0.74 3.19
CA ASN A 288 -17.60 0.83 4.44
C ASN A 288 -16.15 1.32 4.21
N GLY A 289 -15.77 1.62 2.97
CA GLY A 289 -14.43 2.12 2.63
C GLY A 289 -13.32 1.06 2.67
N SER A 290 -13.68 -0.23 2.70
CA SER A 290 -12.74 -1.32 2.43
C SER A 290 -12.26 -1.29 0.98
N ILE A 291 -13.13 -0.89 0.05
CA ILE A 291 -12.79 -0.59 -1.34
C ILE A 291 -12.99 0.91 -1.56
N ILE A 292 -11.91 1.58 -1.97
CA ILE A 292 -11.91 3.00 -2.31
C ILE A 292 -11.82 3.11 -3.84
N VAL A 293 -12.77 3.80 -4.44
CA VAL A 293 -12.84 3.99 -5.88
C VAL A 293 -11.89 5.12 -6.29
N PHE A 294 -10.89 4.82 -7.09
CA PHE A 294 -10.01 5.83 -7.67
C PHE A 294 -10.65 6.43 -8.93
N LEU A 295 -10.78 7.76 -8.92
CA LEU A 295 -11.26 8.57 -10.05
C LEU A 295 -10.06 9.26 -10.72
N TYR A 296 -9.76 8.85 -11.95
CA TYR A 296 -8.54 9.21 -12.67
C TYR A 296 -8.70 10.46 -13.56
N GLY A 297 -7.68 11.30 -13.60
CA GLY A 297 -7.61 12.42 -14.55
C GLY A 297 -8.64 13.52 -14.31
N ASP A 298 -8.82 14.39 -15.29
CA ASP A 298 -9.50 15.69 -15.12
C ASP A 298 -11.03 15.60 -15.10
N HIS A 299 -11.57 14.59 -15.80
CA HIS A 299 -13.00 14.44 -16.07
C HIS A 299 -13.76 13.61 -15.03
N GLU A 300 -13.07 12.81 -14.21
CA GLU A 300 -13.70 11.93 -13.23
C GLU A 300 -13.87 12.62 -11.86
N LEU A 301 -14.87 13.51 -11.74
CA LEU A 301 -15.11 14.28 -10.50
C LEU A 301 -15.94 13.54 -9.44
N THR A 302 -16.69 12.52 -9.87
CA THR A 302 -17.62 11.72 -9.06
C THR A 302 -17.54 10.24 -9.48
N PRO A 303 -17.86 9.27 -8.61
CA PRO A 303 -18.01 7.88 -9.01
C PRO A 303 -19.08 7.68 -10.09
N TYR A 304 -20.11 8.53 -10.15
CA TYR A 304 -21.15 8.49 -11.18
C TYR A 304 -20.57 8.80 -12.57
N VAL A 305 -21.06 8.10 -13.59
CA VAL A 305 -20.62 8.26 -14.99
C VAL A 305 -21.74 8.93 -15.77
N ASP A 306 -21.64 10.25 -15.96
CA ASP A 306 -22.63 11.05 -16.71
C ASP A 306 -22.42 10.93 -18.23
N GLU A 307 -21.17 11.08 -18.66
CA GLU A 307 -20.73 10.85 -20.04
C GLU A 307 -19.95 9.54 -20.13
N LEU A 308 -20.17 8.77 -21.20
CA LEU A 308 -19.40 7.56 -21.44
C LEU A 308 -17.90 7.92 -21.48
N PRO A 309 -17.04 7.18 -20.74
CA PRO A 309 -15.62 7.48 -20.71
C PRO A 309 -14.97 7.45 -22.09
N GLU A 310 -13.86 8.17 -22.27
CA GLU A 310 -13.08 8.15 -23.53
C GLU A 310 -12.47 6.77 -23.83
N TYR A 311 -12.30 5.92 -22.81
CA TYR A 311 -11.88 4.55 -22.96
C TYR A 311 -13.07 3.63 -23.28
N SER A 312 -12.82 2.58 -24.07
CA SER A 312 -13.87 1.65 -24.50
C SER A 312 -14.48 0.90 -23.31
N THR A 313 -15.79 1.08 -23.06
CA THR A 313 -16.56 0.47 -21.98
C THR A 313 -17.96 0.08 -22.45
N MET A 314 -18.53 -0.95 -21.84
CA MET A 314 -19.89 -1.41 -22.16
C MET A 314 -20.96 -0.59 -21.42
N ARG A 315 -21.94 -0.06 -22.16
CA ARG A 315 -22.99 0.83 -21.61
C ARG A 315 -23.79 0.21 -20.47
N HIS A 316 -24.15 -1.06 -20.56
CA HIS A 316 -24.91 -1.76 -19.52
C HIS A 316 -24.14 -1.87 -18.19
N ALA A 317 -22.80 -1.93 -18.23
CA ALA A 317 -21.97 -1.94 -17.01
C ALA A 317 -21.99 -0.57 -16.32
N VAL A 318 -21.96 0.49 -17.11
CA VAL A 318 -22.12 1.86 -16.62
C VAL A 318 -23.49 2.07 -15.98
N ASP A 319 -24.56 1.56 -16.60
CA ASP A 319 -25.93 1.71 -16.08
C ASP A 319 -26.09 1.05 -14.70
N GLU A 320 -25.60 -0.19 -14.52
CA GLU A 320 -25.64 -0.89 -13.21
C GLU A 320 -24.70 -0.27 -12.17
N TRP A 321 -23.52 0.21 -12.58
CA TRP A 321 -22.63 0.94 -11.70
C TRP A 321 -23.27 2.24 -11.20
N ASN A 322 -23.90 3.00 -12.10
CA ASN A 322 -24.61 4.22 -11.74
C ASN A 322 -25.79 3.93 -10.79
N ARG A 323 -26.49 2.81 -10.96
CA ARG A 323 -27.50 2.35 -9.99
C ARG A 323 -26.90 2.22 -8.59
N LEU A 324 -25.75 1.55 -8.44
CA LEU A 324 -25.05 1.49 -7.15
C LEU A 324 -24.66 2.87 -6.61
N CYS A 325 -24.17 3.78 -7.45
CA CYS A 325 -23.86 5.15 -7.02
C CYS A 325 -25.08 5.89 -6.46
N THR A 326 -26.29 5.60 -6.94
CA THR A 326 -27.53 6.18 -6.38
C THR A 326 -28.01 5.50 -5.09
N GLU A 327 -27.58 4.26 -4.82
CA GLU A 327 -28.04 3.46 -3.67
C GLU A 327 -27.11 3.55 -2.46
N ILE A 328 -25.80 3.68 -2.67
CA ILE A 328 -24.79 3.68 -1.60
C ILE A 328 -23.85 4.88 -1.68
N ALA A 329 -23.42 5.37 -0.52
CA ALA A 329 -22.39 6.40 -0.45
C ALA A 329 -21.00 5.76 -0.46
N MET A 330 -20.34 5.80 -1.61
CA MET A 330 -19.03 5.21 -1.85
C MET A 330 -17.89 6.10 -1.35
N TYR A 331 -16.75 5.50 -1.01
CA TYR A 331 -15.51 6.24 -0.77
C TYR A 331 -14.70 6.34 -2.04
N CYS A 332 -14.28 7.55 -2.39
CA CYS A 332 -13.53 7.83 -3.61
C CYS A 332 -12.24 8.58 -3.31
N ILE A 333 -11.21 8.36 -4.11
CA ILE A 333 -9.92 9.05 -4.01
C ILE A 333 -9.50 9.61 -5.37
N ARG A 334 -8.73 10.70 -5.34
CA ARG A 334 -8.09 11.32 -6.50
C ARG A 334 -6.69 11.76 -6.15
N GLU A 335 -5.82 11.88 -7.14
CA GLU A 335 -4.48 12.45 -6.95
C GLU A 335 -4.54 13.89 -6.41
N ASN A 336 -5.53 14.65 -6.88
CA ASN A 336 -5.82 16.00 -6.40
C ASN A 336 -7.30 16.33 -6.63
N TRP A 337 -8.01 16.68 -5.54
CA TRP A 337 -9.39 17.13 -5.58
C TRP A 337 -9.55 18.60 -6.02
N GLU A 338 -8.53 19.45 -5.80
CA GLU A 338 -8.61 20.89 -6.08
C GLU A 338 -8.33 21.23 -7.55
N THR A 339 -7.29 20.61 -8.12
CA THR A 339 -6.92 20.80 -9.51
C THR A 339 -6.65 19.42 -10.08
N PRO A 340 -7.65 18.81 -10.73
CA PRO A 340 -7.44 17.52 -11.32
C PRO A 340 -6.52 17.75 -12.51
N VAL A 341 -5.33 17.18 -12.42
CA VAL A 341 -4.29 17.22 -13.44
C VAL A 341 -3.82 15.80 -13.57
N ASP A 342 -3.80 15.28 -14.78
CA ASP A 342 -3.15 14.01 -15.10
C ASP A 342 -1.62 14.14 -14.98
N LYS A 343 -1.11 14.02 -13.74
CA LYS A 343 0.33 14.00 -13.46
C LYS A 343 0.96 12.71 -13.98
N HIS A 344 0.20 11.62 -14.00
CA HIS A 344 0.67 10.32 -14.47
C HIS A 344 1.19 10.39 -15.90
N SER A 345 0.39 10.96 -16.81
CA SER A 345 0.78 11.16 -18.21
C SER A 345 1.99 12.09 -18.36
N GLN A 346 2.22 13.02 -17.43
CA GLN A 346 3.43 13.87 -17.43
C GLN A 346 4.66 13.10 -16.93
N GLU A 347 4.51 12.29 -15.88
CA GLU A 347 5.58 11.45 -15.35
C GLU A 347 6.01 10.37 -16.35
N LEU A 348 5.07 9.82 -17.14
CA LEU A 348 5.40 8.80 -18.14
C LEU A 348 6.38 9.33 -19.21
N VAL A 349 6.26 10.60 -19.61
CA VAL A 349 7.22 11.24 -20.53
C VAL A 349 8.64 11.26 -19.95
N LYS A 350 8.75 11.63 -18.66
CA LYS A 350 10.03 11.62 -17.95
C LYS A 350 10.57 10.19 -17.85
N GLN A 351 9.70 9.22 -17.63
CA GLN A 351 10.09 7.82 -17.53
C GLN A 351 10.67 7.27 -18.82
N CYS A 352 10.03 7.54 -19.97
CA CYS A 352 10.59 7.17 -21.27
C CYS A 352 11.99 7.77 -21.48
N THR A 353 12.21 9.00 -21.01
CA THR A 353 13.52 9.65 -21.02
C THR A 353 14.52 8.92 -20.13
N THR A 354 14.16 8.64 -18.87
CA THR A 354 15.01 7.91 -17.91
C THR A 354 15.43 6.55 -18.45
N LEU A 355 14.48 5.79 -19.03
CA LEU A 355 14.76 4.49 -19.64
C LEU A 355 15.68 4.58 -20.85
N ALA A 356 15.72 5.68 -21.61
CA ALA A 356 16.65 5.79 -22.74
C ALA A 356 18.12 5.98 -22.31
N PHE A 357 18.36 6.55 -21.12
CA PHE A 357 19.70 6.97 -20.69
C PHE A 357 20.28 6.17 -19.53
N ASN A 358 19.45 5.54 -18.67
CA ASN A 358 19.94 4.78 -17.53
C ASN A 358 20.40 3.37 -17.93
N LYS A 359 21.60 3.30 -18.51
CA LYS A 359 22.19 2.06 -19.00
C LYS A 359 22.27 0.95 -17.94
N GLU A 360 22.55 1.30 -16.69
CA GLU A 360 22.71 0.31 -15.62
C GLU A 360 21.39 -0.37 -15.26
N THR A 361 20.34 0.40 -15.03
CA THR A 361 18.99 -0.15 -14.81
C THR A 361 18.51 -0.97 -16.01
N ASN A 362 18.77 -0.49 -17.23
CA ASN A 362 18.39 -1.23 -18.43
C ASN A 362 19.19 -2.52 -18.60
N ASP A 363 20.47 -2.51 -18.21
CA ASP A 363 21.29 -3.71 -18.21
C ASP A 363 20.72 -4.74 -17.23
N MET A 364 20.20 -4.34 -16.07
CA MET A 364 19.50 -5.23 -15.12
C MET A 364 18.15 -5.71 -15.66
N LEU A 365 17.36 -4.83 -16.27
CA LEU A 365 16.08 -5.19 -16.91
C LEU A 365 16.26 -6.23 -18.02
N ALA A 366 17.25 -6.04 -18.89
CA ALA A 366 17.55 -6.98 -19.96
C ALA A 366 17.89 -8.39 -19.44
N GLU A 367 18.56 -8.48 -18.28
CA GLU A 367 18.88 -9.77 -17.65
C GLU A 367 17.64 -10.40 -17.01
N CYS A 368 16.73 -9.62 -16.41
CA CYS A 368 15.42 -10.11 -15.95
C CYS A 368 14.59 -10.69 -17.09
N PHE A 369 14.69 -10.13 -18.30
CA PHE A 369 14.05 -10.65 -19.51
C PHE A 369 14.82 -11.80 -20.20
N ASP A 370 15.94 -12.25 -19.63
CA ASP A 370 16.81 -13.30 -20.18
C ASP A 370 17.32 -12.98 -21.61
N PHE A 371 17.57 -11.70 -21.90
CA PHE A 371 18.06 -11.25 -23.19
C PHE A 371 19.53 -11.60 -23.42
N ASP A 372 19.83 -12.13 -24.61
CA ASP A 372 21.21 -12.30 -25.04
C ASP A 372 21.89 -10.94 -25.38
N VAL A 373 23.18 -11.00 -25.70
CA VAL A 373 24.00 -9.80 -26.00
C VAL A 373 23.48 -9.00 -27.20
N VAL A 374 22.83 -9.65 -28.17
CA VAL A 374 22.26 -9.00 -29.37
C VAL A 374 20.95 -8.34 -29.00
N GLN A 375 20.03 -9.09 -28.39
CA GLN A 375 18.73 -8.61 -27.93
C GLN A 375 18.88 -7.42 -26.98
N LYS A 376 19.87 -7.45 -26.07
CA LYS A 376 20.17 -6.35 -25.16
C LYS A 376 20.55 -5.05 -25.89
N LYS A 377 21.32 -5.13 -26.97
CA LYS A 377 21.68 -3.95 -27.78
C LYS A 377 20.48 -3.41 -28.55
N GLU A 378 19.67 -4.29 -29.12
CA GLU A 378 18.44 -3.93 -29.82
C GLU A 378 17.44 -3.27 -28.87
N PHE A 379 17.23 -3.85 -27.70
CA PHE A 379 16.35 -3.32 -26.65
C PHE A 379 16.76 -1.90 -26.24
N LEU A 380 18.06 -1.66 -26.00
CA LEU A 380 18.58 -0.32 -25.69
C LEU A 380 18.40 0.67 -26.85
N SER A 381 18.41 0.21 -28.10
CA SER A 381 18.09 1.05 -29.26
C SER A 381 16.61 1.41 -29.28
N THR A 382 15.73 0.42 -29.09
CA THR A 382 14.27 0.60 -29.03
C THR A 382 13.88 1.60 -27.94
N LEU A 383 14.48 1.56 -26.76
CA LEU A 383 14.21 2.52 -25.68
C LEU A 383 14.53 3.98 -26.10
N LYS A 384 15.58 4.20 -26.91
CA LYS A 384 15.91 5.53 -27.44
C LYS A 384 14.94 5.99 -28.53
N GLU A 385 14.48 5.08 -29.37
CA GLU A 385 13.46 5.38 -30.38
C GLU A 385 12.12 5.76 -29.74
N ILE A 386 11.76 5.06 -28.65
CA ILE A 386 10.58 5.38 -27.83
C ILE A 386 10.71 6.80 -27.26
N GLU A 387 11.83 7.13 -26.61
CA GLU A 387 12.08 8.48 -26.06
C GLU A 387 11.92 9.56 -27.14
N MET A 388 12.54 9.37 -28.30
CA MET A 388 12.44 10.32 -29.41
C MET A 388 10.99 10.49 -29.88
N SER A 389 10.27 9.39 -30.08
CA SER A 389 8.88 9.41 -30.53
C SER A 389 7.96 10.10 -29.52
N VAL A 390 8.10 9.79 -28.23
CA VAL A 390 7.34 10.44 -27.14
C VAL A 390 7.68 11.93 -27.07
N PHE A 391 8.96 12.30 -27.18
CA PHE A 391 9.39 13.69 -27.20
C PHE A 391 8.74 14.47 -28.36
N LEU A 392 8.78 13.93 -29.60
CA LEU A 392 8.19 14.59 -30.77
C LEU A 392 6.67 14.80 -30.61
N GLN A 393 5.95 13.80 -30.09
CA GLN A 393 4.50 13.87 -29.92
C GLN A 393 4.08 14.88 -28.84
N THR A 394 4.90 15.05 -27.81
CA THR A 394 4.58 15.92 -26.67
C THR A 394 5.08 17.36 -26.85
N HIS A 395 6.17 17.58 -27.60
CA HIS A 395 6.82 18.90 -27.73
C HIS A 395 6.69 19.56 -29.11
N ILE A 396 6.44 18.80 -30.18
CA ILE A 396 6.35 19.37 -31.54
C ILE A 396 4.89 19.51 -32.01
N ILE A 397 4.02 18.59 -31.61
CA ILE A 397 2.59 18.62 -31.99
C ILE A 397 1.79 19.59 -31.09
N GLY A 398 2.36 20.05 -29.96
CA GLY A 398 1.77 21.04 -29.05
C GLY A 398 2.54 22.37 -28.99
N THR A 399 2.04 23.39 -29.69
CA THR A 399 2.20 24.84 -29.46
C THR A 399 3.50 25.37 -28.82
N GLY A 400 4.46 25.83 -29.64
CA GLY A 400 5.15 27.14 -29.57
C GLY A 400 5.78 27.70 -28.26
N ARG A 401 5.72 27.03 -27.11
CA ARG A 401 6.31 27.46 -25.83
C ARG A 401 6.88 26.24 -25.11
N ARG A 402 8.18 26.32 -24.74
CA ARG A 402 8.94 25.26 -24.06
C ARG A 402 8.45 24.89 -22.65
N SER A 403 7.34 25.44 -22.15
CA SER A 403 6.94 25.34 -20.74
C SER A 403 5.77 24.41 -20.42
N ASP A 404 4.97 23.98 -21.40
CA ASP A 404 3.79 23.13 -21.14
C ASP A 404 3.87 21.83 -21.97
N VAL A 405 4.58 20.82 -21.44
CA VAL A 405 4.62 19.49 -22.07
C VAL A 405 3.25 18.85 -21.92
N LYS A 406 2.54 18.62 -23.04
CA LYS A 406 1.31 17.83 -23.02
C LYS A 406 1.66 16.41 -22.57
N GLY A 407 0.90 15.85 -21.63
CA GLY A 407 1.14 14.49 -21.13
C GLY A 407 1.07 13.42 -22.23
N TYR A 408 1.64 12.25 -21.96
CA TYR A 408 1.59 11.08 -22.83
C TYR A 408 0.98 9.90 -22.07
N SER A 409 -0.16 9.39 -22.55
CA SER A 409 -0.91 8.37 -21.82
C SER A 409 -0.38 6.96 -22.05
N ARG A 410 -0.67 6.04 -21.12
CA ARG A 410 -0.40 4.60 -21.27
C ARG A 410 -1.02 4.02 -22.55
N SER A 411 -2.25 4.42 -22.87
CA SER A 411 -2.93 3.96 -24.09
C SER A 411 -2.24 4.45 -25.38
N ALA A 412 -1.68 5.66 -25.37
CA ALA A 412 -0.88 6.16 -26.48
C ALA A 412 0.43 5.37 -26.62
N PHE A 413 1.08 5.04 -25.49
CA PHE A 413 2.25 4.16 -25.48
C PHE A 413 1.95 2.82 -26.14
N TYR A 414 0.88 2.13 -25.71
CA TYR A 414 0.53 0.83 -26.27
C TYR A 414 0.22 0.88 -27.76
N ARG A 415 -0.56 1.87 -28.19
CA ARG A 415 -0.86 2.07 -29.62
C ARG A 415 0.42 2.18 -30.46
N ASN A 416 1.41 2.92 -29.97
CA ASN A 416 2.62 3.16 -30.73
C ASN A 416 3.61 1.99 -30.69
N PHE A 417 3.70 1.24 -29.58
CA PHE A 417 4.82 0.31 -29.36
C PHE A 417 4.44 -1.13 -28.99
N VAL A 418 3.17 -1.44 -28.71
CA VAL A 418 2.78 -2.76 -28.18
C VAL A 418 1.71 -3.44 -29.03
N VAL A 419 0.62 -2.73 -29.34
CA VAL A 419 -0.57 -3.33 -29.97
C VAL A 419 -0.68 -2.99 -31.44
N VAL A 420 -1.46 -3.78 -32.19
CA VAL A 420 -1.76 -3.49 -33.61
C VAL A 420 -2.54 -2.19 -33.78
N ASP A 421 -2.49 -1.62 -34.98
CA ASP A 421 -3.32 -0.47 -35.32
C ASP A 421 -4.81 -0.83 -35.38
N LYS A 422 -5.66 0.16 -35.09
CA LYS A 422 -7.11 -0.02 -35.14
C LYS A 422 -7.55 -0.39 -36.56
N SER A 423 -8.33 -1.45 -36.66
CA SER A 423 -8.88 -1.96 -37.94
C SER A 423 -10.31 -2.47 -37.75
N GLU A 424 -10.98 -2.87 -38.83
CA GLU A 424 -12.31 -3.49 -38.74
C GLU A 424 -12.29 -4.81 -37.94
N ASN A 425 -11.20 -5.58 -38.05
CA ASN A 425 -11.02 -6.85 -37.31
C ASN A 425 -10.64 -6.62 -35.84
N HIS A 426 -9.96 -5.51 -35.55
CA HIS A 426 -9.54 -5.12 -34.20
C HIS A 426 -9.98 -3.67 -33.93
N PRO A 427 -11.26 -3.46 -33.54
CA PRO A 427 -11.80 -2.12 -33.34
C PRO A 427 -11.20 -1.42 -32.10
N ASP A 428 -10.78 -2.20 -31.09
CA ASP A 428 -10.28 -1.73 -29.81
C ASP A 428 -8.99 -2.46 -29.37
N PRO A 429 -7.88 -2.37 -30.13
CA PRO A 429 -6.69 -3.20 -29.92
C PRO A 429 -5.96 -2.90 -28.60
N VAL A 430 -6.09 -1.67 -28.07
CA VAL A 430 -5.54 -1.31 -26.75
C VAL A 430 -6.34 -1.98 -25.64
N LEU A 431 -7.67 -1.83 -25.62
CA LEU A 431 -8.52 -2.44 -24.59
C LEU A 431 -8.28 -3.94 -24.51
N ASN A 432 -8.26 -4.60 -25.67
CA ASN A 432 -8.14 -6.05 -25.77
C ASN A 432 -6.68 -6.55 -25.74
N CYS A 433 -5.70 -5.66 -25.61
CA CYS A 433 -4.27 -5.99 -25.58
C CYS A 433 -3.83 -6.89 -26.77
N ILE A 434 -4.20 -6.50 -27.99
CA ILE A 434 -3.87 -7.26 -29.22
C ILE A 434 -2.43 -6.94 -29.65
N PHE A 435 -1.48 -7.81 -29.32
CA PHE A 435 -0.07 -7.60 -29.65
C PHE A 435 0.22 -7.50 -31.14
N ASP A 436 1.12 -6.60 -31.51
CA ASP A 436 1.72 -6.53 -32.84
C ASP A 436 3.08 -7.23 -32.82
N GLU A 437 3.15 -8.42 -33.42
CA GLU A 437 4.40 -9.19 -33.49
C GLU A 437 5.50 -8.48 -34.28
N ASN A 438 5.18 -7.47 -35.11
CA ASN A 438 6.16 -6.67 -35.82
C ASN A 438 6.79 -5.58 -34.95
N LYS A 439 6.18 -5.26 -33.79
CA LYS A 439 6.72 -4.27 -32.84
C LYS A 439 7.74 -4.96 -31.92
N PRO A 440 8.99 -4.49 -31.88
CA PRO A 440 10.05 -5.14 -31.10
C PRO A 440 9.77 -5.01 -29.60
N PHE A 441 10.02 -6.09 -28.85
CA PHE A 441 9.89 -6.14 -27.39
C PHE A 441 8.51 -5.77 -26.84
N HIS A 442 7.44 -5.95 -27.62
CA HIS A 442 6.07 -5.56 -27.21
C HIS A 442 5.66 -6.17 -25.86
N ARG A 443 6.09 -7.40 -25.56
CA ARG A 443 5.77 -8.11 -24.30
C ARG A 443 6.47 -7.48 -23.10
N GLU A 444 7.76 -7.26 -23.23
CA GLU A 444 8.61 -6.72 -22.16
C GLU A 444 8.27 -5.25 -21.90
N LEU A 445 8.05 -4.47 -22.96
CA LEU A 445 7.56 -3.09 -22.85
C LEU A 445 6.19 -3.03 -22.19
N LYS A 446 5.25 -3.95 -22.52
CA LYS A 446 3.95 -4.01 -21.87
C LYS A 446 4.10 -4.22 -20.36
N LYS A 447 4.89 -5.22 -19.95
CA LYS A 447 5.17 -5.54 -18.55
C LYS A 447 5.80 -4.36 -17.80
N MET A 448 6.85 -3.75 -18.37
CA MET A 448 7.51 -2.59 -17.75
C MET A 448 6.55 -1.42 -17.52
N ILE A 449 5.70 -1.13 -18.51
CA ILE A 449 4.79 0.00 -18.47
C ILE A 449 3.59 -0.28 -17.55
N ASP A 450 3.09 -1.52 -17.47
CA ASP A 450 2.05 -1.89 -16.49
C ASP A 450 2.53 -1.70 -15.06
N VAL A 451 3.74 -2.19 -14.78
CA VAL A 451 4.34 -2.07 -13.45
C VAL A 451 4.59 -0.60 -13.12
N TYR A 452 5.21 0.14 -14.03
CA TYR A 452 5.41 1.58 -13.86
C TYR A 452 4.07 2.30 -13.62
N TYR A 453 3.06 2.02 -14.45
CA TYR A 453 1.77 2.68 -14.39
C TYR A 453 1.14 2.55 -13.00
N ASN A 454 1.10 1.34 -12.46
CA ASN A 454 0.53 1.08 -11.15
C ASN A 454 1.40 1.61 -9.99
N SER A 455 2.73 1.51 -10.09
CA SER A 455 3.66 2.01 -9.05
C SER A 455 3.62 3.52 -8.85
N ILE A 456 3.27 4.28 -9.89
CA ILE A 456 3.13 5.73 -9.75
C ILE A 456 1.96 6.09 -8.83
N PHE A 457 0.82 5.39 -8.92
CA PHE A 457 -0.31 5.62 -8.01
C PHE A 457 0.02 5.24 -6.57
N THR A 458 0.80 4.18 -6.34
CA THR A 458 1.22 3.82 -4.97
C THR A 458 2.04 4.92 -4.33
N ASN A 459 2.89 5.60 -5.12
CA ASN A 459 3.66 6.73 -4.64
C ASN A 459 2.77 7.97 -4.39
N PHE A 460 1.81 8.27 -5.28
CA PHE A 460 0.90 9.41 -5.10
C PHE A 460 -0.03 9.26 -3.89
N PHE A 461 -0.61 8.07 -3.69
CA PHE A 461 -1.49 7.81 -2.55
C PHE A 461 -0.72 7.45 -1.28
N ASN A 462 0.59 7.18 -1.41
CA ASN A 462 1.44 6.69 -0.33
C ASN A 462 0.79 5.45 0.32
N CYS A 463 0.51 4.46 -0.51
CA CYS A 463 -0.08 3.18 -0.16
C CYS A 463 0.83 2.04 -0.64
N ALA A 464 0.65 0.82 -0.12
CA ALA A 464 1.47 -0.32 -0.52
C ALA A 464 1.16 -0.77 -1.95
N ALA A 465 2.20 -1.18 -2.69
CA ALA A 465 2.03 -1.90 -3.94
C ALA A 465 1.71 -3.37 -3.64
N LEU A 466 0.53 -3.84 -4.03
CA LEU A 466 0.15 -5.23 -3.90
C LEU A 466 0.46 -5.95 -5.20
N ILE A 467 1.68 -6.46 -5.25
CA ILE A 467 2.22 -7.23 -6.37
C ILE A 467 1.64 -8.66 -6.31
N PRO A 468 1.18 -9.24 -7.43
CA PRO A 468 0.61 -10.58 -7.43
C PRO A 468 1.60 -11.63 -6.92
N SER A 469 1.12 -12.64 -6.18
CA SER A 469 1.99 -13.65 -5.55
C SER A 469 2.52 -14.72 -6.52
N ASP A 470 2.03 -14.74 -7.76
CA ASP A 470 2.48 -15.64 -8.84
C ASP A 470 3.59 -15.05 -9.71
N ILE A 471 4.06 -13.83 -9.44
CA ILE A 471 5.18 -13.29 -10.20
C ILE A 471 6.40 -14.21 -10.10
N ARG A 472 7.08 -14.38 -11.24
CA ARG A 472 8.32 -15.15 -11.26
C ARG A 472 9.35 -14.43 -10.38
N PRO A 473 10.12 -15.13 -9.53
CA PRO A 473 11.07 -14.48 -8.64
C PRO A 473 12.06 -13.57 -9.37
N GLU A 474 12.47 -13.92 -10.58
CA GLU A 474 13.34 -13.12 -11.47
C GLU A 474 12.75 -11.76 -11.83
N ASP A 475 11.42 -11.66 -11.90
CA ASP A 475 10.72 -10.43 -12.27
C ASP A 475 10.49 -9.50 -11.08
N THR A 476 10.76 -9.96 -9.84
CA THR A 476 10.55 -9.18 -8.62
C THR A 476 11.23 -7.81 -8.70
N PHE A 477 12.40 -7.74 -9.33
CA PHE A 477 13.11 -6.49 -9.57
C PHE A 477 12.31 -5.49 -10.40
N ILE A 478 11.66 -5.93 -11.47
CA ILE A 478 10.84 -5.05 -12.32
C ILE A 478 9.75 -4.40 -11.46
N HIS A 479 9.09 -5.20 -10.62
CA HIS A 479 8.03 -4.72 -9.72
C HIS A 479 8.53 -3.77 -8.63
N GLN A 480 9.77 -3.93 -8.19
CA GLN A 480 10.38 -3.07 -7.18
C GLN A 480 11.02 -1.80 -7.76
N LEU A 481 11.43 -1.81 -9.03
CA LEU A 481 12.21 -0.75 -9.66
C LEU A 481 11.62 0.67 -9.50
N TYR A 482 10.29 0.78 -9.53
CA TYR A 482 9.58 2.06 -9.47
C TYR A 482 9.01 2.39 -8.08
N LEU A 483 9.30 1.55 -7.09
CA LEU A 483 8.89 1.76 -5.71
C LEU A 483 9.96 2.55 -4.96
N THR A 484 9.52 3.33 -3.98
CA THR A 484 10.44 4.05 -3.11
C THR A 484 11.05 3.07 -2.11
N HIS A 485 12.38 3.04 -2.03
CA HIS A 485 13.13 2.19 -1.09
C HIS A 485 13.68 3.03 0.07
N GLY A 486 13.84 2.38 1.23
CA GLY A 486 14.51 3.00 2.38
C GLY A 486 15.97 3.34 2.10
N LEU A 487 16.54 4.20 2.93
CA LEU A 487 17.97 4.55 2.88
C LEU A 487 18.82 3.75 3.88
N LYS A 488 18.17 3.01 4.79
CA LYS A 488 18.87 2.22 5.79
C LYS A 488 19.66 1.10 5.13
N GLU A 489 20.84 0.91 5.68
CA GLU A 489 21.86 -0.02 5.29
C GLU A 489 21.93 -1.13 6.35
N VAL A 490 21.93 -2.40 5.92
CA VAL A 490 22.01 -3.61 6.76
C VAL A 490 23.16 -4.50 6.30
N SER A 491 23.95 -5.03 7.24
CA SER A 491 25.04 -6.01 6.98
C SER A 491 24.56 -7.47 7.06
N PRO A 492 25.32 -8.44 6.52
CA PRO A 492 25.07 -9.86 6.74
C PRO A 492 25.04 -10.21 8.23
N ASP A 493 26.00 -9.75 9.05
CA ASP A 493 26.04 -10.02 10.50
C ASP A 493 24.73 -9.66 11.22
N GLU A 494 24.09 -8.53 10.85
CA GLU A 494 22.80 -8.13 11.40
C GLU A 494 21.68 -9.12 11.04
N LEU A 495 21.71 -9.68 9.81
CA LEU A 495 20.80 -10.75 9.39
C LEU A 495 21.10 -12.09 10.06
N GLU A 496 22.38 -12.44 10.23
CA GLU A 496 22.80 -13.66 10.91
C GLU A 496 22.26 -13.70 12.34
N TYR A 497 22.40 -12.58 13.07
CA TYR A 497 21.83 -12.44 14.41
C TYR A 497 20.31 -12.66 14.40
N ALA A 498 19.58 -11.96 13.52
CA ALA A 498 18.13 -12.06 13.44
C ALA A 498 17.64 -13.47 13.05
N PHE A 499 18.33 -14.14 12.13
CA PHE A 499 17.99 -15.48 11.67
C PHE A 499 18.36 -16.59 12.67
N SER A 500 19.41 -16.39 13.48
CA SER A 500 19.93 -17.41 14.39
C SER A 500 18.90 -17.89 15.41
N GLU A 501 18.08 -16.97 15.96
CA GLU A 501 17.02 -17.32 16.90
C GLU A 501 15.79 -17.88 16.19
N PHE A 502 15.39 -17.26 15.07
CA PHE A 502 14.15 -17.59 14.37
C PHE A 502 14.14 -19.01 13.77
N PHE A 503 15.23 -19.42 13.13
CA PHE A 503 15.30 -20.77 12.52
C PHE A 503 15.37 -21.91 13.56
N GLY A 504 15.61 -21.59 14.83
CA GLY A 504 15.54 -22.56 15.93
C GLY A 504 14.11 -22.87 16.39
N ASN A 505 13.13 -22.04 16.02
CA ASN A 505 11.76 -22.17 16.51
C ASN A 505 10.90 -23.07 15.60
N GLU A 506 10.85 -24.37 15.91
CA GLU A 506 10.03 -25.33 15.17
C GLU A 506 8.51 -25.13 15.36
N ALA A 507 8.08 -24.45 16.43
CA ALA A 507 6.66 -24.25 16.74
C ALA A 507 5.94 -23.38 15.69
N ILE A 508 6.69 -22.56 14.94
CA ILE A 508 6.14 -21.73 13.86
C ILE A 508 5.47 -22.59 12.79
N LEU A 509 6.11 -23.69 12.38
CA LEU A 509 5.57 -24.58 11.35
C LEU A 509 4.34 -25.34 11.85
N ASP A 510 4.30 -25.68 13.14
CA ASP A 510 3.12 -26.27 13.78
C ASP A 510 1.95 -25.28 13.74
N LYS A 511 2.21 -24.03 14.09
CA LYS A 511 1.21 -22.96 14.09
C LYS A 511 0.65 -22.70 12.70
N ILE A 512 1.51 -22.60 11.68
CA ILE A 512 1.09 -22.49 10.27
C ILE A 512 0.25 -23.70 9.87
N GLY A 513 0.63 -24.91 10.31
CA GLY A 513 -0.10 -26.15 10.05
C GLY A 513 -1.57 -26.12 10.53
N GLU A 514 -1.88 -25.33 11.56
CA GLU A 514 -3.26 -25.19 12.09
C GLU A 514 -4.22 -24.51 11.10
N ILE A 515 -3.72 -23.85 10.05
CA ILE A 515 -4.57 -23.27 8.98
C ILE A 515 -5.35 -24.38 8.26
N GLY A 516 -4.69 -25.52 8.00
CA GLY A 516 -5.25 -26.64 7.25
C GLY A 516 -5.79 -26.25 5.87
N ASP A 517 -6.93 -26.83 5.48
CA ASP A 517 -7.54 -26.61 4.16
C ASP A 517 -8.01 -25.17 3.91
N ASN A 518 -8.14 -24.34 4.97
CA ASN A 518 -8.45 -22.91 4.81
C ASN A 518 -7.31 -22.13 4.14
N PHE A 519 -6.14 -22.73 3.97
CA PHE A 519 -4.99 -22.14 3.31
C PHE A 519 -5.26 -21.80 1.83
N TYR A 520 -6.22 -22.48 1.19
CA TYR A 520 -6.52 -22.28 -0.22
C TYR A 520 -7.73 -21.34 -0.42
N LEU A 521 -7.58 -20.38 -1.34
CA LEU A 521 -8.61 -19.37 -1.66
C LEU A 521 -9.92 -19.95 -2.19
N GLU A 522 -9.92 -21.17 -2.73
CA GLU A 522 -11.12 -21.88 -3.18
C GLU A 522 -12.16 -22.06 -2.05
N ASN A 523 -11.70 -22.05 -0.79
CA ASN A 523 -12.55 -22.14 0.40
C ASN A 523 -13.03 -20.76 0.91
N TRP A 524 -12.79 -19.67 0.16
CA TRP A 524 -13.13 -18.30 0.55
C TRP A 524 -14.14 -17.65 -0.42
N SER A 525 -14.95 -16.75 0.12
CA SER A 525 -15.91 -15.92 -0.62
C SER A 525 -15.92 -14.51 -0.02
N LEU A 526 -16.42 -13.51 -0.76
CA LEU A 526 -16.50 -12.14 -0.26
C LEU A 526 -17.26 -12.02 1.07
N ASP A 527 -18.39 -12.72 1.20
CA ASP A 527 -19.19 -12.76 2.45
C ASP A 527 -18.36 -13.31 3.63
N ARG A 528 -17.60 -14.39 3.40
CA ARG A 528 -16.69 -14.94 4.41
C ARG A 528 -15.57 -13.96 4.77
N ILE A 529 -15.01 -13.27 3.78
CA ILE A 529 -13.96 -12.26 3.99
C ILE A 529 -14.49 -11.08 4.82
N ILE A 530 -15.74 -10.66 4.62
CA ILE A 530 -16.36 -9.63 5.45
C ILE A 530 -16.45 -10.11 6.90
N SER A 531 -16.97 -11.32 7.15
CA SER A 531 -17.03 -11.88 8.52
C SER A 531 -15.64 -12.04 9.15
N TYR A 532 -14.64 -12.44 8.36
CA TYR A 532 -13.25 -12.52 8.80
C TYR A 532 -12.71 -11.16 9.27
N ARG A 533 -12.99 -10.09 8.50
CA ARG A 533 -12.56 -8.71 8.81
C ARG A 533 -13.28 -8.10 10.02
N GLU A 534 -14.42 -8.65 10.43
CA GLU A 534 -15.13 -8.20 11.63
C GLU A 534 -14.45 -8.68 12.93
N GLY A 535 -13.69 -9.79 12.86
CA GLY A 535 -13.02 -10.45 13.98
C GLY A 535 -11.97 -9.59 14.69
N MET A 536 -11.77 -9.84 15.98
CA MET A 536 -10.84 -9.08 16.81
C MET A 536 -9.38 -9.38 16.42
N HIS A 537 -9.03 -10.66 16.24
CA HIS A 537 -7.67 -11.05 15.90
C HIS A 537 -7.26 -10.58 14.49
N TRP A 538 -8.21 -10.43 13.55
CA TRP A 538 -7.89 -9.81 12.26
C TRP A 538 -7.48 -8.35 12.42
N ARG A 539 -8.16 -7.59 13.29
CA ARG A 539 -7.80 -6.18 13.53
C ARG A 539 -6.40 -6.07 14.15
N GLU A 540 -6.09 -6.93 15.10
CA GLU A 540 -4.77 -7.01 15.73
C GLU A 540 -3.69 -7.43 14.72
N TYR A 541 -3.98 -8.44 13.89
CA TYR A 541 -3.12 -8.88 12.79
C TYR A 541 -2.77 -7.71 11.87
N ILE A 542 -3.77 -6.95 11.40
CA ILE A 542 -3.53 -5.82 10.51
C ILE A 542 -2.80 -4.67 11.21
N GLU A 543 -3.09 -4.38 12.50
CA GLU A 543 -2.30 -3.40 13.28
C GLU A 543 -0.81 -3.81 13.36
N LEU A 544 -0.53 -5.10 13.50
CA LEU A 544 0.84 -5.62 13.54
C LEU A 544 1.52 -5.59 12.15
N VAL A 545 0.79 -5.88 11.06
CA VAL A 545 1.29 -5.68 9.69
C VAL A 545 1.67 -4.22 9.46
N GLU A 546 0.81 -3.27 9.88
CA GLU A 546 1.07 -1.83 9.79
C GLU A 546 2.31 -1.43 10.59
N TYR A 547 2.45 -1.98 11.80
CA TYR A 547 3.60 -1.75 12.66
C TYR A 547 4.91 -2.24 12.02
N ILE A 548 4.96 -3.50 11.57
CA ILE A 548 6.14 -4.10 10.93
C ILE A 548 6.52 -3.32 9.67
N THR A 549 5.53 -3.04 8.80
CA THR A 549 5.77 -2.35 7.52
C THR A 549 6.35 -0.95 7.73
N ASN A 550 5.85 -0.19 8.71
CA ASN A 550 6.36 1.16 9.01
C ASN A 550 7.80 1.17 9.53
N ARG A 551 8.27 0.07 10.16
CA ARG A 551 9.63 -0.06 10.70
C ARG A 551 10.60 -0.73 9.72
N SER A 552 10.08 -1.35 8.67
CA SER A 552 10.88 -2.08 7.68
C SER A 552 11.95 -1.21 7.01
N THR A 553 11.71 0.09 6.80
CA THR A 553 12.69 1.00 6.17
C THR A 553 13.83 1.43 7.09
N TYR A 554 13.74 1.14 8.39
CA TYR A 554 14.71 1.53 9.41
C TYR A 554 15.46 0.35 10.02
N TRP A 555 15.14 -0.89 9.62
CA TRP A 555 15.67 -2.12 10.21
C TRP A 555 15.43 -2.19 11.74
N GLU A 556 14.21 -1.85 12.14
CA GLU A 556 13.77 -1.89 13.55
C GLU A 556 12.62 -2.89 13.74
N VAL A 557 12.66 -4.00 12.99
CA VAL A 557 11.68 -5.09 13.08
C VAL A 557 12.26 -6.19 13.98
N ASP A 558 11.51 -6.57 15.02
CA ASP A 558 11.84 -7.70 15.88
C ASP A 558 11.29 -8.98 15.25
N PHE A 559 12.09 -10.05 15.18
CA PHE A 559 11.63 -11.30 14.57
C PHE A 559 10.56 -12.00 15.42
N SER A 560 10.46 -11.69 16.72
CA SER A 560 9.32 -12.10 17.55
C SER A 560 8.00 -11.46 17.10
N ASP A 561 8.02 -10.28 16.46
CA ASP A 561 6.83 -9.70 15.85
C ASP A 561 6.31 -10.57 14.69
N ILE A 562 7.20 -11.26 13.96
CA ILE A 562 6.83 -12.19 12.88
C ILE A 562 6.13 -13.42 13.47
N GLU A 563 6.59 -13.93 14.61
CA GLU A 563 5.94 -15.07 15.29
C GLU A 563 4.53 -14.70 15.76
N ASN A 564 4.38 -13.56 16.42
CA ASN A 564 3.08 -13.04 16.87
C ASN A 564 2.15 -12.75 15.67
N LEU A 565 2.70 -12.25 14.56
CA LEU A 565 1.94 -12.03 13.33
C LEU A 565 1.34 -13.33 12.79
N ILE A 566 2.10 -14.42 12.80
CA ILE A 566 1.62 -15.75 12.38
C ILE A 566 0.53 -16.23 13.33
N GLU A 567 0.73 -16.07 14.64
CA GLU A 567 -0.27 -16.45 15.65
C GLU A 567 -1.60 -15.72 15.44
N LEU A 568 -1.58 -14.39 15.34
CA LEU A 568 -2.77 -13.58 15.08
C LEU A 568 -3.44 -13.93 13.75
N PHE A 569 -2.65 -14.17 12.69
CA PHE A 569 -3.19 -14.59 11.40
C PHE A 569 -3.93 -15.93 11.51
N VAL A 570 -3.33 -16.93 12.14
CA VAL A 570 -3.93 -18.25 12.32
C VAL A 570 -5.18 -18.19 13.19
N GLU A 571 -5.15 -17.48 14.31
CA GLU A 571 -6.31 -17.33 15.18
C GLU A 571 -7.44 -16.58 14.48
N SER A 572 -7.14 -15.52 13.71
CA SER A 572 -8.16 -14.81 12.92
C SER A 572 -8.89 -15.72 11.92
N ILE A 573 -8.18 -16.69 11.32
CA ILE A 573 -8.80 -17.66 10.41
C ILE A 573 -9.70 -18.64 11.18
N LYS A 574 -9.27 -19.09 12.37
CA LYS A 574 -10.05 -20.01 13.21
C LYS A 574 -11.33 -19.38 13.75
N GLU A 575 -11.29 -18.09 14.11
CA GLU A 575 -12.49 -17.34 14.50
C GLU A 575 -13.55 -17.35 13.39
N CYS A 576 -13.08 -17.26 12.14
CA CYS A 576 -13.93 -17.33 10.96
C CYS A 576 -14.26 -18.79 10.60
N GLN A 577 -15.29 -19.36 11.25
CA GLN A 577 -15.79 -20.71 10.93
C GLN A 577 -16.02 -20.87 9.42
N ALA A 578 -15.49 -21.95 8.84
CA ALA A 578 -15.86 -22.36 7.49
C ALA A 578 -17.35 -22.74 7.50
N LYS A 579 -18.17 -22.08 6.66
CA LYS A 579 -19.54 -22.54 6.40
C LYS A 579 -19.47 -23.94 5.77
N GLU A 580 -20.50 -24.76 6.02
CA GLU A 580 -20.60 -26.15 5.53
C GLU A 580 -20.12 -26.30 4.08
N GLY A 581 -19.13 -27.19 3.85
CA GLY A 581 -18.66 -27.56 2.52
C GLY A 581 -17.20 -27.21 2.17
N THR A 582 -16.26 -27.22 3.13
CA THR A 582 -14.83 -27.12 2.82
C THR A 582 -14.43 -28.20 1.82
N VAL A 583 -13.90 -27.80 0.66
CA VAL A 583 -13.34 -28.74 -0.30
C VAL A 583 -11.99 -29.18 0.25
N SER A 584 -11.93 -30.40 0.77
CA SER A 584 -10.66 -30.98 1.21
C SER A 584 -9.87 -31.41 -0.02
N LYS A 585 -8.65 -30.88 -0.18
CA LYS A 585 -7.75 -31.30 -1.27
C LYS A 585 -7.32 -32.76 -1.03
N ARG A 586 -7.03 -33.49 -2.11
CA ARG A 586 -6.55 -34.88 -2.02
C ARG A 586 -5.16 -35.00 -1.39
N THR A 587 -4.39 -33.92 -1.35
CA THR A 587 -3.02 -33.84 -0.82
C THR A 587 -3.03 -33.02 0.47
N PRO A 588 -2.40 -33.51 1.57
CA PRO A 588 -2.36 -32.78 2.82
C PRO A 588 -1.47 -31.54 2.70
N PHE A 589 -1.93 -30.40 3.23
CA PHE A 589 -1.16 -29.16 3.35
C PHE A 589 0.15 -29.41 4.11
N VAL A 590 1.29 -29.07 3.51
CA VAL A 590 2.61 -29.19 4.16
C VAL A 590 3.17 -27.79 4.41
N PRO A 591 3.08 -27.30 5.67
CA PRO A 591 3.42 -25.91 5.99
C PRO A 591 4.89 -25.63 5.70
N ALA A 592 5.13 -24.48 5.08
CA ALA A 592 6.45 -23.93 4.85
C ALA A 592 6.42 -22.42 5.04
N TYR A 593 7.57 -21.83 5.38
CA TYR A 593 7.78 -20.40 5.29
C TYR A 593 9.02 -20.10 4.45
N THR A 594 9.09 -18.89 3.92
CA THR A 594 10.20 -18.45 3.08
C THR A 594 10.58 -17.01 3.42
N PHE A 595 11.88 -16.78 3.62
CA PHE A 595 12.44 -15.44 3.53
C PHE A 595 12.94 -15.24 2.11
N ARG A 596 12.34 -14.28 1.40
CA ARG A 596 12.79 -13.85 0.07
C ARG A 596 13.64 -12.61 0.23
N ILE A 597 14.90 -12.72 -0.16
CA ILE A 597 15.87 -11.62 -0.15
C ILE A 597 16.11 -11.20 -1.60
N CYS A 598 15.80 -9.96 -1.91
CA CYS A 598 16.06 -9.36 -3.22
C CYS A 598 17.18 -8.33 -3.08
N ILE A 599 18.24 -8.49 -3.87
CA ILE A 599 19.34 -7.52 -3.95
C ILE A 599 19.51 -7.14 -5.42
N GLY A 600 19.26 -5.88 -5.76
CA GLY A 600 19.20 -5.47 -7.16
C GLY A 600 18.25 -6.39 -7.94
N SER A 601 18.75 -7.06 -8.99
CA SER A 601 17.96 -8.05 -9.74
C SER A 601 18.15 -9.51 -9.33
N LYS A 602 19.00 -9.78 -8.31
CA LYS A 602 19.15 -11.13 -7.76
C LYS A 602 18.12 -11.42 -6.69
N VAL A 603 17.66 -12.67 -6.65
CA VAL A 603 16.75 -13.16 -5.61
C VAL A 603 17.34 -14.42 -4.97
N LEU A 604 17.28 -14.48 -3.64
CA LEU A 604 17.58 -15.62 -2.80
C LEU A 604 16.34 -15.97 -1.99
N ASP A 605 15.79 -17.16 -2.19
CA ASP A 605 14.74 -17.72 -1.35
C ASP A 605 15.37 -18.67 -0.32
N ILE A 606 15.12 -18.39 0.95
CA ILE A 606 15.48 -19.22 2.11
C ILE A 606 14.21 -19.93 2.54
N VAL A 607 14.04 -21.19 2.13
CA VAL A 607 12.81 -21.97 2.30
C VAL A 607 12.97 -22.94 3.46
N CYS A 608 12.05 -22.91 4.40
CA CYS A 608 12.01 -23.83 5.54
C CYS A 608 10.68 -24.61 5.56
N ASN A 609 10.77 -25.94 5.64
CA ASN A 609 9.69 -26.81 6.08
C ASN A 609 10.23 -27.83 7.10
N ARG A 610 9.35 -28.66 7.70
CA ARG A 610 9.73 -29.62 8.75
C ARG A 610 10.84 -30.61 8.36
N ASN A 611 10.94 -30.95 7.08
CA ASN A 611 11.84 -31.99 6.58
C ASN A 611 13.03 -31.44 5.78
N VAL A 612 12.95 -30.20 5.29
CA VAL A 612 13.97 -29.64 4.40
C VAL A 612 14.15 -28.14 4.59
N ARG A 613 15.42 -27.75 4.71
CA ARG A 613 15.92 -26.37 4.67
C ARG A 613 16.68 -26.16 3.36
N LYS A 614 16.18 -25.26 2.52
CA LYS A 614 16.61 -25.14 1.11
C LYS A 614 16.96 -23.70 0.77
N LEU A 615 18.08 -23.50 0.07
CA LEU A 615 18.41 -22.24 -0.60
C LEU A 615 18.14 -22.38 -2.09
N LYS A 616 17.45 -21.39 -2.64
CA LYS A 616 17.23 -21.28 -4.08
C LYS A 616 17.60 -19.89 -4.56
N THR A 617 18.45 -19.81 -5.58
CA THR A 617 18.77 -18.56 -6.27
C THR A 617 18.16 -18.54 -7.65
N TYR A 618 17.99 -17.33 -8.17
CA TYR A 618 17.42 -17.09 -9.48
C TYR A 618 18.39 -16.24 -10.31
N LYS A 619 18.24 -16.28 -11.64
CA LYS A 619 19.04 -15.45 -12.55
C LYS A 619 18.89 -13.97 -12.18
N GLY A 620 19.97 -13.22 -12.32
CA GLY A 620 19.99 -11.79 -12.03
C GLY A 620 21.40 -11.26 -11.90
N VAL A 621 21.55 -9.95 -12.08
CA VAL A 621 22.80 -9.23 -11.96
C VAL A 621 22.74 -8.18 -10.86
N LEU A 622 23.89 -7.89 -10.28
CA LEU A 622 24.06 -6.82 -9.31
C LEU A 622 24.81 -5.67 -9.97
N SER A 623 24.46 -4.43 -9.60
CA SER A 623 25.30 -3.29 -9.95
C SER A 623 26.68 -3.48 -9.32
N ALA A 624 27.72 -3.43 -10.16
CA ALA A 624 29.11 -3.46 -9.72
C ALA A 624 29.64 -2.08 -9.27
N LYS A 625 28.87 -1.00 -9.48
CA LYS A 625 29.34 0.39 -9.32
C LYS A 625 28.57 1.17 -8.26
N THR A 626 27.36 0.75 -7.93
CA THR A 626 26.50 1.39 -6.94
C THR A 626 26.10 0.39 -5.86
N GLN A 627 25.61 0.93 -4.75
CA GLN A 627 24.86 0.12 -3.80
C GLN A 627 23.57 -0.36 -4.46
N ASN A 628 23.19 -1.60 -4.17
CA ASN A 628 21.96 -2.18 -4.66
C ASN A 628 20.86 -1.99 -3.62
N SER A 629 19.61 -1.86 -4.08
CA SER A 629 18.46 -1.99 -3.19
C SER A 629 18.45 -3.39 -2.57
N LEU A 630 18.05 -3.47 -1.31
CA LEU A 630 17.87 -4.70 -0.56
C LEU A 630 16.46 -4.70 0.02
N SER A 631 15.69 -5.74 -0.30
CA SER A 631 14.39 -5.96 0.32
C SER A 631 14.31 -7.38 0.87
N ILE A 632 13.68 -7.53 2.03
CA ILE A 632 13.43 -8.84 2.63
C ILE A 632 11.93 -8.98 2.85
N GLN A 633 11.38 -10.10 2.41
CA GLN A 633 9.97 -10.45 2.55
C GLN A 633 9.83 -11.77 3.29
N PHE A 634 8.84 -11.86 4.17
CA PHE A 634 8.42 -13.09 4.82
C PHE A 634 7.15 -13.62 4.16
N LEU A 635 7.15 -14.91 3.85
CA LEU A 635 6.07 -15.59 3.12
C LEU A 635 5.71 -16.90 3.82
N ILE A 636 4.42 -17.24 3.80
CA ILE A 636 3.91 -18.55 4.20
C ILE A 636 3.46 -19.29 2.95
N GLY A 637 3.82 -20.56 2.82
CA GLY A 637 3.60 -21.37 1.62
C GLY A 637 3.23 -22.83 1.92
N ASP A 638 2.96 -23.55 0.84
CA ASP A 638 2.77 -25.00 0.84
C ASP A 638 3.84 -25.67 -0.03
N SER A 639 4.62 -26.56 0.58
CA SER A 639 5.74 -27.26 -0.07
C SER A 639 5.33 -28.42 -0.99
N THR A 640 4.03 -28.74 -1.11
CA THR A 640 3.53 -29.79 -2.02
C THR A 640 3.36 -29.35 -3.48
N SER A 641 3.48 -28.05 -3.77
CA SER A 641 3.35 -27.55 -5.14
C SER A 641 4.57 -27.90 -6.00
N GLU A 642 4.39 -28.76 -7.02
CA GLU A 642 5.47 -29.18 -7.95
C GLU A 642 6.17 -28.01 -8.67
N ARG A 643 5.55 -26.81 -8.66
CA ARG A 643 6.10 -25.56 -9.23
C ARG A 643 6.54 -24.52 -8.17
N ASN A 644 6.65 -24.83 -6.88
CA ASN A 644 6.91 -23.85 -5.79
C ASN A 644 5.96 -22.64 -5.86
N ARG A 645 4.67 -22.88 -6.06
CA ARG A 645 3.67 -21.82 -6.21
C ARG A 645 3.23 -21.31 -4.84
N ILE A 646 4.05 -20.42 -4.27
CA ILE A 646 3.66 -19.44 -3.24
C ILE A 646 2.31 -18.77 -3.61
N SER A 647 1.99 -18.71 -4.91
CA SER A 647 0.74 -18.20 -5.44
C SER A 647 -0.54 -18.79 -4.83
N GLU A 648 -0.54 -20.02 -4.31
CA GLU A 648 -1.78 -20.60 -3.74
C GLU A 648 -2.02 -20.20 -2.29
N SER A 649 -1.05 -19.53 -1.66
CA SER A 649 -1.16 -19.05 -0.29
C SER A 649 -2.22 -17.98 -0.16
N ILE A 650 -3.08 -18.12 0.85
CA ILE A 650 -3.92 -17.01 1.32
C ILE A 650 -3.09 -15.92 2.01
N PHE A 651 -1.83 -16.17 2.38
CA PHE A 651 -0.97 -15.22 3.06
C PHE A 651 -0.18 -14.36 2.07
N LEU A 652 -0.40 -13.05 2.12
CA LEU A 652 0.35 -12.09 1.31
C LEU A 652 1.79 -11.90 1.87
N PRO A 653 2.82 -11.78 1.00
CA PRO A 653 4.19 -11.50 1.45
C PRO A 653 4.28 -10.22 2.29
N VAL A 654 4.88 -10.32 3.47
CA VAL A 654 5.08 -9.19 4.38
C VAL A 654 6.51 -8.69 4.24
N LYS A 655 6.66 -7.41 3.88
CA LYS A 655 7.97 -6.75 3.74
C LYS A 655 8.52 -6.43 5.13
N ILE A 656 9.57 -7.14 5.54
CA ILE A 656 10.22 -6.97 6.85
C ILE A 656 11.41 -6.01 6.78
N PHE A 657 12.00 -5.83 5.59
CA PHE A 657 13.02 -4.81 5.37
C PHE A 657 12.97 -4.25 3.97
N ASP A 658 13.28 -2.95 3.86
CA ASP A 658 13.42 -2.26 2.60
C ASP A 658 14.44 -1.13 2.70
N GLY A 659 15.59 -1.31 2.04
CA GLY A 659 16.71 -0.40 2.15
C GLY A 659 17.79 -0.70 1.13
N LYS A 660 19.04 -0.70 1.58
CA LYS A 660 20.22 -0.93 0.74
C LYS A 660 21.18 -1.91 1.38
N THR A 661 22.03 -2.49 0.55
CA THR A 661 23.19 -3.24 1.01
C THR A 661 24.33 -2.29 1.42
N ASN A 662 25.06 -2.64 2.48
CA ASN A 662 26.27 -1.88 2.89
C ASN A 662 27.45 -2.11 1.93
N TYR A 663 27.35 -3.14 1.09
CA TYR A 663 28.39 -3.58 0.18
C TYR A 663 28.11 -3.01 -1.21
N ILE A 664 29.11 -2.35 -1.80
CA ILE A 664 29.10 -2.00 -3.22
C ILE A 664 29.27 -3.31 -4.02
N GLY A 665 28.49 -3.52 -5.07
CA GLY A 665 28.57 -4.77 -5.85
C GLY A 665 27.64 -5.89 -5.37
N GLY A 666 27.38 -5.97 -4.06
CA GLY A 666 26.45 -6.93 -3.42
C GLY A 666 26.76 -8.44 -3.54
N ASN A 667 27.75 -8.87 -4.34
CA ASN A 667 28.05 -10.30 -4.48
C ASN A 667 28.60 -10.92 -3.18
N SER A 668 29.55 -10.25 -2.52
CA SER A 668 30.09 -10.72 -1.23
C SER A 668 29.01 -10.82 -0.16
N TYR A 669 27.99 -9.95 -0.21
CA TYR A 669 26.87 -9.98 0.72
C TYR A 669 26.11 -11.31 0.65
N LEU A 670 25.77 -11.77 -0.56
CA LEU A 670 25.07 -13.05 -0.74
C LEU A 670 25.98 -14.23 -0.42
N GLU A 671 27.27 -14.15 -0.72
CA GLU A 671 28.25 -15.20 -0.40
C GLU A 671 28.40 -15.38 1.11
N GLU A 672 28.60 -14.29 1.86
CA GLU A 672 28.71 -14.29 3.34
C GLU A 672 27.43 -14.86 3.97
N LEU A 673 26.27 -14.32 3.60
CA LEU A 673 24.98 -14.79 4.12
C LEU A 673 24.72 -16.26 3.79
N SER A 674 25.05 -16.70 2.56
CA SER A 674 24.87 -18.10 2.17
C SER A 674 25.82 -19.03 2.91
N SER A 675 27.05 -18.61 3.18
CA SER A 675 28.00 -19.37 4.00
C SER A 675 27.42 -19.63 5.38
N PHE A 676 26.94 -18.59 6.06
CA PHE A 676 26.25 -18.71 7.34
C PHE A 676 25.07 -19.70 7.29
N LEU A 677 24.17 -19.54 6.31
CA LEU A 677 22.98 -20.39 6.19
C LEU A 677 23.34 -21.87 5.98
N THR A 678 24.38 -22.16 5.19
CA THR A 678 24.81 -23.55 4.91
C THR A 678 25.64 -24.16 6.04
N GLU A 679 26.56 -23.40 6.63
CA GLU A 679 27.51 -23.90 7.63
C GLU A 679 26.94 -23.92 9.05
N GLN A 680 26.06 -22.97 9.40
CA GLN A 680 25.55 -22.79 10.77
C GLN A 680 24.05 -23.11 10.90
N CYS A 681 23.25 -22.99 9.83
CA CYS A 681 21.80 -23.23 9.88
C CYS A 681 21.33 -24.49 9.14
N GLU A 682 22.27 -25.30 8.61
CA GLU A 682 22.03 -26.57 7.92
C GLU A 682 21.17 -26.48 6.65
N PHE A 683 21.22 -25.35 5.94
CA PHE A 683 20.52 -25.22 4.66
C PHE A 683 21.31 -25.87 3.52
N MET A 684 20.58 -26.43 2.54
CA MET A 684 21.17 -27.04 1.34
C MET A 684 20.80 -26.29 0.07
N TRP A 685 21.76 -26.15 -0.85
CA TRP A 685 21.52 -25.60 -2.18
C TRP A 685 20.65 -26.50 -3.05
N ILE A 686 19.66 -25.91 -3.72
CA ILE A 686 18.94 -26.53 -4.82
C ILE A 686 19.28 -25.74 -6.08
N TYR A 687 19.91 -26.43 -7.03
CA TYR A 687 20.23 -25.91 -8.35
C TYR A 687 19.12 -26.21 -9.35
#